data_AF-A0A8T7JPE2-F1
#
_entry.id   AF-A0A8T7JPE2-F1
#
_cell.length_a   1.000
_cell.length_b   1.000
_cell.length_c   1.000
_cell.angle_alpha   90.00
_cell.angle_beta   90.00
_cell.angle_gamma   90.00
#
_symmetry.space_group_name_H-M   'P 1'
#
loop_
_entity.id
_entity.type
_entity.pdbx_description
1 polymer ?
#
loop_
_entity_poly.entity_id
_entity_poly.type
_entity_poly.pdbx_seq_one_letter_code
_entity_poly.pdbx_strand_id
1 'polypeptide(L)'
;MKSKLGKPFSIILIAIFAALSFRAPSAYAQSDRIVFAVIGDYGLAGQPTADVAALVKSWNPDFIVTTGDNNQNDRPYEMDDNIGQYYHEYLVNYKGKYGAGSPTRRFYPTPGNHDWAGDGLKSYLDYFDLKKHQRYYEFTQGPIHFFMLDSDRNEPDGVDEKSEQAIWLKKALKASTSPFNVVVFHHPPYTSGKHRGTEYMRWPFKEWGADVVLSGHNHLYERLNVNGLPYLINGLGGAEIYKFETVIPESQVRYNLDYGAMRVEATNAYMKFQMITRAGILVDEYIIGGSAPVVSSILRNDPSPTNAGQVNFQITFSDPVTGVDASDFLLNTNIPNAGIIDVTGTGNAYTVSVNTGNGDGTLRLDLIDNDSILSSLSLPLGGNGAANGNFATGDTYSIDKTTPTITNIMRASTNPTNAAAVDFAVIFSEPVTGVDAGDFAVVSNTGANIASVSGLGANYTVSVSTGSGNDDVRIDFLANNSVSDLAGNVTSAGFTAGESYAVDRQAPIVTAITRVNTANASSVDYAIRFSEPVLGVDGSDFILSTINGALITNITGAGDLYTVSVSIQPGSDSIRLDLNNNGSITDALGNLLNGNFLGEIVNIAIDTPILTSMIRASANPTNAARVDFIVTFSEPVSGVDASDFALTNAAGIININNANPFYIITVGTGTKDGELKLELYDNDSIQNAQGIPLGGIGAGRFSGETYSIDRTAPQVTSIIRAGNSPTSNPTADFIVTFSEPVNNVDANDFILTQTNVIKSAILGIQNADPFYVITVSTGAGSGALRLDLATNADITDRAGNALANAGFTSGEIFSIAKTTVDFAAPNITEPRVKLTQHSSPLVAWSSVWDAQAYEVFIARDANFAQLVSAQITTNTSLAQSLPDGAYYIRVRAYNKDLYPGKFSATLTLTVDSTPPPAPAPVSPLQNATTPKRPWLKWSTVSGGAEYQLEVDNNADFSSPEFKATTHKNTIQTKVLTKKTIYYWRIRAKDAAGNWSAWSIVSGFYVP
;
A
#
# COMPACT_ATOMS: atom_id res chain seq x y z
N MET A 1 22.65 -42.78 16.95
CA MET A 1 22.08 -44.14 17.01
C MET A 1 20.83 -44.09 17.88
N LYS A 2 19.67 -44.37 17.27
CA LYS A 2 18.34 -44.74 17.81
C LYS A 2 17.84 -44.22 19.18
N SER A 3 16.68 -43.57 19.08
CA SER A 3 15.65 -43.36 20.09
C SER A 3 15.02 -44.67 20.59
N LYS A 4 14.48 -44.68 21.83
CA LYS A 4 13.04 -44.84 22.12
C LYS A 4 12.69 -45.03 23.61
N LEU A 5 11.58 -44.36 23.95
CA LEU A 5 10.48 -44.70 24.87
C LEU A 5 10.61 -44.48 26.40
N GLY A 6 9.71 -43.63 26.89
CA GLY A 6 9.10 -43.71 28.23
C GLY A 6 7.69 -43.08 28.21
N LYS A 7 6.66 -43.90 28.48
CA LYS A 7 5.31 -43.47 28.95
C LYS A 7 5.36 -43.32 30.49
N PRO A 8 4.45 -42.56 31.15
CA PRO A 8 3.19 -43.13 31.70
C PRO A 8 1.99 -42.13 31.65
N PHE A 9 0.75 -42.55 31.41
CA PHE A 9 -0.33 -43.02 32.33
C PHE A 9 -0.71 -42.10 33.51
N SER A 10 -1.95 -41.60 33.42
CA SER A 10 -2.75 -40.79 34.36
C SER A 10 -3.22 -41.55 35.62
N ILE A 11 -3.63 -40.80 36.68
CA ILE A 11 -4.98 -40.81 37.33
C ILE A 11 -5.00 -40.12 38.74
N ILE A 12 -5.78 -39.02 38.86
CA ILE A 12 -6.88 -38.72 39.85
C ILE A 12 -6.63 -38.11 41.28
N LEU A 13 -7.12 -36.85 41.44
CA LEU A 13 -8.21 -36.32 42.32
C LEU A 13 -7.98 -35.30 43.50
N ILE A 14 -8.92 -34.33 43.56
CA ILE A 14 -9.53 -33.56 44.71
C ILE A 14 -8.77 -32.30 45.21
N ALA A 15 -9.32 -31.08 45.49
CA ALA A 15 -10.67 -30.47 45.57
C ALA A 15 -10.59 -28.89 45.55
N ILE A 16 -11.49 -28.16 44.86
CA ILE A 16 -12.73 -27.39 45.30
C ILE A 16 -12.52 -25.95 45.84
N PHE A 17 -13.10 -24.95 45.14
CA PHE A 17 -14.14 -23.94 45.56
C PHE A 17 -14.22 -22.83 44.49
N ALA A 18 -15.21 -22.83 43.58
CA ALA A 18 -16.53 -22.17 43.61
C ALA A 18 -16.53 -20.64 43.36
N ALA A 19 -17.08 -20.23 42.20
CA ALA A 19 -17.71 -18.93 42.01
C ALA A 19 -18.90 -19.10 41.05
N LEU A 20 -20.10 -18.80 41.56
CA LEU A 20 -21.35 -18.73 40.79
C LEU A 20 -21.28 -17.57 39.79
N SER A 21 -21.52 -17.87 38.51
CA SER A 21 -22.04 -16.90 37.54
C SER A 21 -23.20 -17.57 36.80
N PHE A 22 -24.39 -16.98 36.91
CA PHE A 22 -25.56 -17.36 36.13
C PHE A 22 -25.22 -17.25 34.64
N ARG A 23 -25.15 -18.39 33.95
CA ARG A 23 -25.09 -18.48 32.49
C ARG A 23 -26.47 -18.93 32.02
N ALA A 24 -27.08 -18.15 31.14
CA ALA A 24 -28.27 -18.54 30.39
C ALA A 24 -28.03 -19.91 29.73
N PRO A 25 -29.09 -20.75 29.54
CA PRO A 25 -28.93 -22.08 28.98
C PRO A 25 -28.19 -22.00 27.65
N SER A 26 -27.03 -22.66 27.58
CA SER A 26 -26.24 -22.78 26.37
C SER A 26 -27.08 -23.43 25.28
N ALA A 27 -27.33 -22.69 24.20
CA ALA A 27 -27.72 -23.25 22.93
C ALA A 27 -26.70 -24.33 22.55
N TYR A 28 -27.18 -25.55 22.36
CA TYR A 28 -26.43 -26.60 21.67
C TYR A 28 -25.96 -26.01 20.33
N ALA A 29 -24.68 -26.12 20.02
CA ALA A 29 -24.21 -25.96 18.65
C ALA A 29 -24.75 -27.14 17.84
N GLN A 30 -25.97 -26.99 17.32
CA GLN A 30 -26.62 -27.92 16.42
C GLN A 30 -26.03 -27.70 15.02
N SER A 31 -25.75 -28.77 14.28
CA SER A 31 -25.17 -28.69 12.93
C SER A 31 -26.03 -27.79 12.01
N ASP A 32 -25.38 -26.95 11.19
CA ASP A 32 -26.04 -26.10 10.18
C ASP A 32 -26.82 -26.89 9.11
N ARG A 33 -26.71 -28.23 9.13
CA ARG A 33 -27.44 -29.18 8.28
C ARG A 33 -28.16 -30.18 9.17
N ILE A 34 -29.44 -30.40 8.89
CA ILE A 34 -30.25 -31.46 9.49
C ILE A 34 -30.92 -32.32 8.40
N VAL A 35 -31.16 -33.59 8.72
CA VAL A 35 -31.89 -34.54 7.87
C VAL A 35 -33.00 -35.16 8.70
N PHE A 36 -34.25 -35.05 8.26
CA PHE A 36 -35.39 -35.66 8.93
C PHE A 36 -36.30 -36.39 7.95
N ALA A 37 -37.13 -37.29 8.47
CA ALA A 37 -38.12 -38.01 7.68
C ALA A 37 -39.53 -37.51 7.98
N VAL A 38 -40.39 -37.50 6.95
CA VAL A 38 -41.83 -37.24 7.09
C VAL A 38 -42.61 -38.46 6.65
N ILE A 39 -43.42 -38.99 7.56
CA ILE A 39 -44.26 -40.18 7.34
C ILE A 39 -45.72 -39.88 7.72
N GLY A 40 -46.66 -40.36 6.94
CA GLY A 40 -48.10 -40.25 7.23
C GLY A 40 -48.79 -41.59 7.05
N ASP A 41 -49.86 -41.83 7.79
CA ASP A 41 -50.77 -42.94 7.52
C ASP A 41 -50.06 -44.32 7.57
N TYR A 42 -49.06 -44.42 8.46
CA TYR A 42 -48.23 -45.61 8.66
C TYR A 42 -48.78 -46.54 9.75
N GLY A 43 -49.78 -46.08 10.52
CA GLY A 43 -50.25 -46.68 11.77
C GLY A 43 -50.95 -48.03 11.69
N LEU A 44 -50.67 -48.83 10.65
CA LEU A 44 -51.18 -50.20 10.45
C LEU A 44 -49.99 -51.15 10.35
N ALA A 45 -49.77 -51.99 11.36
CA ALA A 45 -48.69 -52.96 11.36
C ALA A 45 -48.81 -53.96 10.19
N GLY A 46 -47.72 -54.12 9.43
CA GLY A 46 -47.69 -54.95 8.23
C GLY A 46 -46.39 -54.79 7.44
N GLN A 47 -46.26 -55.55 6.34
CA GLN A 47 -45.07 -55.50 5.49
C GLN A 47 -44.82 -54.11 4.88
N PRO A 48 -45.84 -53.38 4.34
CA PRO A 48 -45.62 -52.04 3.80
C PRO A 48 -44.99 -51.07 4.81
N THR A 49 -45.54 -51.01 6.02
CA THR A 49 -45.02 -50.19 7.13
C THR A 49 -43.62 -50.60 7.54
N ALA A 50 -43.33 -51.91 7.56
CA ALA A 50 -41.99 -52.43 7.85
C ALA A 50 -40.96 -51.98 6.81
N ASP A 51 -41.32 -52.03 5.51
CA ASP A 51 -40.44 -51.63 4.42
C ASP A 51 -40.17 -50.12 4.45
N VAL A 52 -41.20 -49.30 4.68
CA VAL A 52 -41.07 -47.84 4.82
C VAL A 52 -40.23 -47.50 6.06
N ALA A 53 -40.43 -48.18 7.19
CA ALA A 53 -39.61 -47.98 8.38
C ALA A 53 -38.14 -48.35 8.13
N ALA A 54 -37.87 -49.45 7.40
CA ALA A 54 -36.52 -49.82 7.02
C ALA A 54 -35.86 -48.77 6.11
N LEU A 55 -36.60 -48.25 5.12
CA LEU A 55 -36.17 -47.15 4.26
C LEU A 55 -35.80 -45.92 5.09
N VAL A 56 -36.70 -45.46 5.96
CA VAL A 56 -36.49 -44.27 6.81
C VAL A 56 -35.25 -44.45 7.69
N LYS A 57 -35.09 -45.61 8.33
CA LYS A 57 -33.91 -45.90 9.15
C LYS A 57 -32.61 -45.93 8.35
N SER A 58 -32.65 -46.36 7.09
CA SER A 58 -31.47 -46.36 6.23
C SER A 58 -30.87 -44.97 6.01
N TRP A 59 -31.67 -43.92 6.17
CA TRP A 59 -31.22 -42.53 6.06
C TRP A 59 -30.57 -41.99 7.33
N ASN A 60 -30.66 -42.71 8.45
CA ASN A 60 -30.24 -42.28 9.79
C ASN A 60 -30.70 -40.83 10.11
N PRO A 61 -32.02 -40.54 10.06
CA PRO A 61 -32.52 -39.19 10.24
C PRO A 61 -32.30 -38.70 11.67
N ASP A 62 -32.06 -37.39 11.82
CA ASP A 62 -31.96 -36.72 13.11
C ASP A 62 -33.25 -36.88 13.91
N PHE A 63 -34.40 -36.80 13.25
CA PHE A 63 -35.73 -37.01 13.83
C PHE A 63 -36.77 -37.38 12.77
N ILE A 64 -37.95 -37.77 13.23
CA ILE A 64 -39.11 -38.13 12.40
C ILE A 64 -40.27 -37.19 12.74
N VAL A 65 -40.94 -36.67 11.71
CA VAL A 65 -42.19 -35.91 11.80
C VAL A 65 -43.31 -36.74 11.21
N THR A 66 -44.47 -36.80 11.86
CA THR A 66 -45.64 -37.49 11.28
C THR A 66 -46.72 -36.52 10.82
N THR A 67 -47.43 -36.88 9.75
CA THR A 67 -48.59 -36.15 9.25
C THR A 67 -49.91 -36.80 9.67
N GLY A 68 -49.94 -37.53 10.79
CA GLY A 68 -51.17 -38.12 11.36
C GLY A 68 -51.45 -39.57 10.98
N ASP A 69 -52.50 -40.09 11.61
CA ASP A 69 -52.92 -41.49 11.58
C ASP A 69 -51.79 -42.44 12.01
N ASN A 70 -51.32 -42.20 13.23
CA ASN A 70 -50.24 -42.96 13.85
C ASN A 70 -50.74 -44.34 14.33
N ASN A 71 -52.05 -44.52 14.53
CA ASN A 71 -52.68 -45.77 14.94
C ASN A 71 -54.03 -46.02 14.22
N GLN A 72 -53.99 -46.62 13.02
CA GLN A 72 -55.11 -46.77 12.09
C GLN A 72 -56.21 -47.77 12.52
N ASN A 73 -55.95 -48.65 13.49
CA ASN A 73 -56.93 -49.66 13.94
C ASN A 73 -57.91 -49.16 15.02
N ASP A 74 -57.84 -47.88 15.41
CA ASP A 74 -58.70 -47.25 16.44
C ASP A 74 -58.64 -47.93 17.82
N ARG A 75 -57.62 -48.77 18.05
CA ARG A 75 -57.45 -49.57 19.25
C ARG A 75 -56.25 -49.08 20.05
N PRO A 76 -56.47 -48.44 21.20
CA PRO A 76 -55.40 -47.95 22.08
C PRO A 76 -54.31 -48.96 22.43
N TYR A 77 -54.68 -50.24 22.59
CA TYR A 77 -53.74 -51.29 23.00
C TYR A 77 -52.84 -51.80 21.86
N GLU A 78 -53.10 -51.42 20.60
CA GLU A 78 -52.29 -51.80 19.43
C GLU A 78 -51.24 -50.74 19.07
N MET A 79 -51.22 -49.58 19.75
CA MET A 79 -50.29 -48.48 19.46
C MET A 79 -48.81 -48.90 19.52
N ASP A 80 -48.45 -49.76 20.47
CA ASP A 80 -47.08 -50.25 20.58
C ASP A 80 -46.67 -51.14 19.40
N ASP A 81 -47.61 -51.91 18.86
CA ASP A 81 -47.40 -52.77 17.68
C ASP A 81 -47.37 -51.94 16.39
N ASN A 82 -48.20 -50.91 16.29
CA ASN A 82 -48.28 -50.05 15.11
C ASN A 82 -47.13 -49.02 15.04
N ILE A 83 -46.59 -48.58 16.19
CA ILE A 83 -45.58 -47.52 16.25
C ILE A 83 -44.27 -48.02 16.85
N GLY A 84 -44.31 -48.60 18.05
CA GLY A 84 -43.14 -49.00 18.83
C GLY A 84 -42.29 -50.06 18.12
N GLN A 85 -42.94 -51.04 17.49
CA GLN A 85 -42.28 -52.05 16.67
C GLN A 85 -41.30 -51.46 15.65
N TYR A 86 -41.69 -50.35 15.03
CA TYR A 86 -40.94 -49.74 13.93
C TYR A 86 -40.07 -48.58 14.39
N TYR A 87 -40.50 -47.76 15.35
CA TYR A 87 -39.85 -46.47 15.63
C TYR A 87 -39.49 -46.23 17.10
N HIS A 88 -39.50 -47.26 17.97
CA HIS A 88 -39.19 -47.09 19.40
C HIS A 88 -37.88 -46.34 19.67
N GLU A 89 -36.84 -46.54 18.85
CA GLU A 89 -35.53 -45.89 18.98
C GLU A 89 -35.54 -44.36 18.80
N TYR A 90 -36.66 -43.79 18.33
CA TYR A 90 -36.88 -42.34 18.20
C TYR A 90 -37.80 -41.77 19.29
N LEU A 91 -38.52 -42.62 20.03
CA LEU A 91 -39.50 -42.24 21.04
C LEU A 91 -38.81 -41.94 22.38
N VAL A 92 -39.09 -40.78 22.96
CA VAL A 92 -38.65 -40.44 24.32
C VAL A 92 -39.56 -41.09 25.36
N ASN A 93 -39.01 -41.49 26.50
CA ASN A 93 -39.77 -42.11 27.60
C ASN A 93 -40.59 -43.34 27.18
N TYR A 94 -40.17 -44.04 26.13
CA TYR A 94 -40.83 -45.24 25.61
C TYR A 94 -40.85 -46.38 26.65
N LYS A 95 -42.02 -47.01 26.81
CA LYS A 95 -42.27 -48.09 27.79
C LYS A 95 -42.77 -49.39 27.16
N GLY A 96 -42.76 -49.47 25.84
CA GLY A 96 -43.26 -50.63 25.11
C GLY A 96 -42.27 -51.80 25.03
N LYS A 97 -42.65 -52.84 24.29
CA LYS A 97 -41.97 -54.15 24.33
C LYS A 97 -40.82 -54.33 23.33
N TYR A 98 -40.55 -53.35 22.45
CA TYR A 98 -39.68 -53.54 21.29
C TYR A 98 -38.22 -53.10 21.46
N GLY A 99 -37.86 -52.49 22.59
CA GLY A 99 -36.48 -52.08 22.86
C GLY A 99 -36.40 -50.83 23.74
N ALA A 100 -35.20 -50.25 23.84
CA ALA A 100 -34.99 -49.00 24.54
C ALA A 100 -35.41 -47.81 23.68
N GLY A 101 -36.07 -46.83 24.30
CA GLY A 101 -36.37 -45.56 23.65
C GLY A 101 -35.15 -44.67 23.42
N SER A 102 -35.39 -43.53 22.79
CA SER A 102 -34.41 -42.45 22.66
C SER A 102 -34.23 -41.68 23.99
N PRO A 103 -33.00 -41.27 24.35
CA PRO A 103 -32.76 -40.41 25.51
C PRO A 103 -33.30 -38.98 25.33
N THR A 104 -33.59 -38.57 24.10
CA THR A 104 -34.15 -37.26 23.73
C THR A 104 -35.33 -37.43 22.77
N ARG A 105 -36.23 -36.45 22.66
CA ARG A 105 -37.34 -36.52 21.71
C ARG A 105 -36.83 -36.43 20.27
N ARG A 106 -37.00 -37.51 19.49
CA ARG A 106 -36.64 -37.60 18.06
C ARG A 106 -37.82 -38.03 17.18
N PHE A 107 -39.02 -38.05 17.75
CA PHE A 107 -40.26 -38.38 17.05
C PHE A 107 -41.31 -37.33 17.43
N TYR A 108 -41.83 -36.65 16.41
CA TYR A 108 -42.74 -35.51 16.55
C TYR A 108 -44.05 -35.82 15.83
N PRO A 109 -45.04 -36.34 16.55
CA PRO A 109 -46.29 -36.76 15.95
C PRO A 109 -47.27 -35.60 15.80
N THR A 110 -48.11 -35.71 14.78
CA THR A 110 -49.35 -34.95 14.59
C THR A 110 -50.52 -35.92 14.74
N PRO A 111 -51.67 -35.55 15.34
CA PRO A 111 -52.84 -36.40 15.39
C PRO A 111 -53.62 -36.43 14.07
N GLY A 112 -54.07 -37.61 13.65
CA GLY A 112 -55.06 -37.82 12.58
C GLY A 112 -56.41 -38.29 13.11
N ASN A 113 -57.36 -38.55 12.20
CA ASN A 113 -58.71 -38.96 12.61
C ASN A 113 -58.73 -40.32 13.32
N HIS A 114 -57.80 -41.23 13.00
CA HIS A 114 -57.68 -42.51 13.67
C HIS A 114 -57.07 -42.38 15.08
N ASP A 115 -56.31 -41.32 15.34
CA ASP A 115 -55.73 -41.06 16.67
C ASP A 115 -56.77 -40.53 17.67
N TRP A 116 -57.86 -39.94 17.18
CA TRP A 116 -59.00 -39.47 17.98
C TRP A 116 -59.99 -40.57 18.37
N ALA A 117 -59.89 -41.76 17.78
CA ALA A 117 -60.84 -42.83 17.99
C ALA A 117 -60.78 -43.45 19.40
N GLY A 118 -61.91 -44.01 19.86
CA GLY A 118 -62.01 -44.70 21.15
C GLY A 118 -62.09 -43.77 22.36
N ASP A 119 -60.95 -43.21 22.81
CA ASP A 119 -60.80 -42.48 24.09
C ASP A 119 -60.51 -40.97 23.96
N GLY A 120 -60.79 -40.40 22.79
CA GLY A 120 -60.78 -38.95 22.55
C GLY A 120 -59.40 -38.30 22.60
N LEU A 121 -58.37 -38.98 22.09
CA LEU A 121 -56.94 -38.58 22.04
C LEU A 121 -56.12 -38.87 23.31
N LYS A 122 -56.72 -39.42 24.37
CA LYS A 122 -55.98 -39.72 25.61
C LYS A 122 -54.84 -40.71 25.35
N SER A 123 -55.08 -41.78 24.61
CA SER A 123 -54.06 -42.79 24.32
C SER A 123 -52.91 -42.26 23.46
N TYR A 124 -53.22 -41.40 22.49
CA TYR A 124 -52.22 -40.68 21.71
C TYR A 124 -51.29 -39.83 22.60
N LEU A 125 -51.88 -38.99 23.45
CA LEU A 125 -51.11 -38.09 24.33
C LEU A 125 -50.23 -38.88 25.32
N ASP A 126 -50.77 -39.94 25.91
CA ASP A 126 -50.05 -40.78 26.86
C ASP A 126 -48.88 -41.53 26.20
N TYR A 127 -49.10 -42.08 25.00
CA TYR A 127 -48.09 -42.88 24.29
C TYR A 127 -46.88 -42.05 23.85
N PHE A 128 -47.11 -40.82 23.39
CA PHE A 128 -46.05 -39.91 22.92
C PHE A 128 -45.48 -38.98 24.01
N ASP A 129 -45.85 -39.19 25.28
CA ASP A 129 -45.50 -38.33 26.43
C ASP A 129 -45.77 -36.84 26.14
N LEU A 130 -46.97 -36.55 25.63
CA LEU A 130 -47.46 -35.21 25.38
C LEU A 130 -48.44 -34.80 26.49
N LYS A 131 -48.40 -33.54 26.90
CA LYS A 131 -49.34 -33.00 27.89
C LYS A 131 -50.66 -32.63 27.21
N LYS A 132 -51.73 -32.53 28.00
CA LYS A 132 -53.09 -32.23 27.48
C LYS A 132 -53.13 -31.00 26.56
N HIS A 133 -52.34 -29.97 26.83
CA HIS A 133 -52.30 -28.73 26.01
C HIS A 133 -51.41 -28.86 24.75
N GLN A 134 -50.73 -29.99 24.53
CA GLN A 134 -49.85 -30.24 23.39
C GLN A 134 -50.56 -31.08 22.31
N ARG A 135 -51.86 -30.86 22.09
CA ARG A 135 -52.61 -31.45 20.95
C ARG A 135 -52.14 -30.83 19.63
N TYR A 136 -51.81 -29.54 19.70
CA TYR A 136 -51.01 -28.78 18.74
C TYR A 136 -49.84 -28.13 19.49
N TYR A 137 -48.68 -28.00 18.85
CA TYR A 137 -47.46 -27.50 19.49
C TYR A 137 -46.43 -27.03 18.47
N GLU A 138 -45.45 -26.26 18.91
CA GLU A 138 -44.31 -25.82 18.10
C GLU A 138 -42.99 -26.36 18.65
N PHE A 139 -42.01 -26.55 17.78
CA PHE A 139 -40.62 -26.82 18.17
C PHE A 139 -39.65 -26.35 17.08
N THR A 140 -38.44 -25.96 17.49
CA THR A 140 -37.37 -25.59 16.56
C THR A 140 -36.33 -26.70 16.54
N GLN A 141 -35.89 -27.08 15.33
CA GLN A 141 -34.81 -28.03 15.15
C GLN A 141 -33.95 -27.56 13.98
N GLY A 142 -32.67 -27.25 14.25
CA GLY A 142 -31.78 -26.63 13.26
C GLY A 142 -32.38 -25.33 12.69
N PRO A 143 -32.40 -25.15 11.35
CA PRO A 143 -32.90 -23.95 10.68
C PRO A 143 -34.43 -23.88 10.57
N ILE A 144 -35.17 -24.80 11.18
CA ILE A 144 -36.60 -24.97 10.95
C ILE A 144 -37.40 -24.75 12.24
N HIS A 145 -38.46 -23.94 12.14
CA HIS A 145 -39.54 -23.90 13.13
C HIS A 145 -40.72 -24.73 12.62
N PHE A 146 -41.06 -25.79 13.35
CA PHE A 146 -42.21 -26.64 13.07
C PHE A 146 -43.43 -26.22 13.88
N PHE A 147 -44.58 -26.22 13.21
CA PHE A 147 -45.88 -25.96 13.82
C PHE A 147 -46.81 -27.14 13.55
N MET A 148 -47.01 -27.96 14.58
CA MET A 148 -47.79 -29.19 14.55
C MET A 148 -49.22 -28.86 14.95
N LEU A 149 -50.19 -29.11 14.07
CA LEU A 149 -51.60 -28.75 14.30
C LEU A 149 -52.48 -29.99 14.40
N ASP A 150 -53.54 -29.89 15.20
CA ASP A 150 -54.64 -30.83 15.19
C ASP A 150 -55.71 -30.36 14.20
N SER A 151 -55.93 -31.16 13.15
CA SER A 151 -56.88 -30.85 12.09
C SER A 151 -58.21 -31.61 12.23
N ASP A 152 -58.39 -32.39 13.29
CA ASP A 152 -59.61 -33.17 13.50
C ASP A 152 -60.72 -32.32 14.12
N ARG A 153 -61.96 -32.51 13.67
CA ARG A 153 -63.11 -31.73 14.15
C ARG A 153 -63.42 -31.91 15.64
N ASN A 154 -62.87 -32.94 16.29
CA ASN A 154 -63.00 -33.16 17.72
C ASN A 154 -62.06 -32.28 18.57
N GLU A 155 -61.14 -31.54 17.97
CA GLU A 155 -60.24 -30.63 18.69
C GLU A 155 -61.05 -29.55 19.44
N PRO A 156 -61.00 -29.51 20.79
CA PRO A 156 -61.85 -28.63 21.58
C PRO A 156 -61.56 -27.13 21.41
N ASP A 157 -60.36 -26.76 20.97
CA ASP A 157 -59.97 -25.36 20.73
C ASP A 157 -60.40 -24.86 19.34
N GLY A 158 -60.98 -25.76 18.52
CA GLY A 158 -61.47 -25.51 17.16
C GLY A 158 -60.42 -25.75 16.06
N VAL A 159 -60.92 -25.88 14.82
CA VAL A 159 -60.12 -26.21 13.62
C VAL A 159 -60.34 -25.29 12.42
N ASP A 160 -61.11 -24.21 12.56
CA ASP A 160 -61.21 -23.20 11.51
C ASP A 160 -60.29 -22.00 11.76
N GLU A 161 -60.23 -21.06 10.82
CA GLU A 161 -59.33 -19.89 10.87
C GLU A 161 -59.56 -18.97 12.10
N LYS A 162 -60.67 -19.15 12.84
CA LYS A 162 -61.08 -18.35 14.00
C LYS A 162 -60.83 -19.08 15.32
N SER A 163 -60.41 -20.34 15.27
CA SER A 163 -60.09 -21.17 16.43
C SER A 163 -58.97 -20.58 17.29
N GLU A 164 -58.90 -20.99 18.56
CA GLU A 164 -57.80 -20.59 19.44
C GLU A 164 -56.45 -21.09 18.90
N GLN A 165 -56.46 -22.28 18.29
CA GLN A 165 -55.33 -22.87 17.59
C GLN A 165 -54.85 -22.00 16.41
N ALA A 166 -55.76 -21.53 15.54
CA ALA A 166 -55.39 -20.68 14.40
C ALA A 166 -54.83 -19.32 14.86
N ILE A 167 -55.40 -18.73 15.93
CA ILE A 167 -54.91 -17.49 16.53
C ILE A 167 -53.50 -17.68 17.11
N TRP A 168 -53.25 -18.80 17.79
CA TRP A 168 -51.93 -19.17 18.29
C TRP A 168 -50.94 -19.29 17.12
N LEU A 169 -51.27 -20.07 16.09
CA LEU A 169 -50.38 -20.30 14.95
C LEU A 169 -50.01 -19.00 14.25
N LYS A 170 -50.98 -18.13 13.96
CA LYS A 170 -50.73 -16.83 13.33
C LYS A 170 -49.74 -15.99 14.12
N LYS A 171 -49.84 -16.01 15.45
CA LYS A 171 -48.90 -15.31 16.34
C LYS A 171 -47.52 -15.98 16.34
N ALA A 172 -47.48 -17.30 16.36
CA ALA A 172 -46.26 -18.10 16.44
C ALA A 172 -45.43 -17.99 15.15
N LEU A 173 -46.05 -18.15 13.97
CA LEU A 173 -45.39 -17.94 12.67
C LEU A 173 -44.80 -16.53 12.55
N LYS A 174 -45.56 -15.50 12.95
CA LYS A 174 -45.08 -14.11 12.94
C LYS A 174 -43.91 -13.87 13.90
N ALA A 175 -43.84 -14.61 15.00
CA ALA A 175 -42.78 -14.49 15.99
C ALA A 175 -41.53 -15.32 15.63
N SER A 176 -41.63 -16.23 14.67
CA SER A 176 -40.52 -17.09 14.26
C SER A 176 -39.38 -16.29 13.65
N THR A 177 -38.16 -16.61 14.08
CA THR A 177 -36.92 -16.08 13.50
C THR A 177 -36.11 -17.15 12.76
N SER A 178 -36.68 -18.34 12.59
CA SER A 178 -36.01 -19.44 11.89
C SER A 178 -36.02 -19.18 10.38
N PRO A 179 -34.97 -19.61 9.64
CA PRO A 179 -34.93 -19.51 8.19
C PRO A 179 -36.15 -20.13 7.48
N PHE A 180 -36.70 -21.22 8.03
CA PHE A 180 -37.86 -21.90 7.46
C PHE A 180 -38.94 -22.19 8.50
N ASN A 181 -40.20 -21.97 8.11
CA ASN A 181 -41.39 -22.27 8.88
C ASN A 181 -42.22 -23.37 8.21
N VAL A 182 -42.38 -24.50 8.89
CA VAL A 182 -43.07 -25.69 8.38
C VAL A 182 -44.34 -25.94 9.17
N VAL A 183 -45.48 -25.94 8.50
CA VAL A 183 -46.78 -26.27 9.12
C VAL A 183 -47.14 -27.72 8.80
N VAL A 184 -47.51 -28.51 9.81
CA VAL A 184 -47.78 -29.94 9.67
C VAL A 184 -49.11 -30.29 10.31
N PHE A 185 -49.99 -30.97 9.57
CA PHE A 185 -51.28 -31.46 10.07
C PHE A 185 -51.80 -32.61 9.23
N HIS A 186 -52.87 -33.28 9.65
CA HIS A 186 -53.32 -34.50 8.98
C HIS A 186 -54.15 -34.27 7.71
N HIS A 187 -55.26 -33.54 7.81
CA HIS A 187 -56.24 -33.42 6.73
C HIS A 187 -55.87 -32.35 5.69
N PRO A 188 -55.50 -32.70 4.43
CA PRO A 188 -55.02 -31.74 3.44
C PRO A 188 -56.11 -30.74 3.02
N PRO A 189 -55.83 -29.42 2.92
CA PRO A 189 -56.84 -28.43 2.50
C PRO A 189 -57.14 -28.48 1.00
N TYR A 190 -56.16 -28.94 0.22
CA TYR A 190 -56.18 -29.09 -1.23
C TYR A 190 -55.60 -30.45 -1.58
N THR A 191 -56.27 -31.20 -2.45
CA THR A 191 -55.82 -32.51 -2.92
C THR A 191 -56.64 -32.95 -4.12
N SER A 192 -56.04 -33.77 -4.98
CA SER A 192 -56.67 -34.50 -6.07
C SER A 192 -57.06 -35.94 -5.68
N GLY A 193 -56.91 -36.31 -4.40
CA GLY A 193 -57.13 -37.66 -3.90
C GLY A 193 -58.59 -38.04 -3.65
N LYS A 194 -58.79 -39.29 -3.19
CA LYS A 194 -60.10 -39.88 -2.84
C LYS A 194 -60.85 -39.08 -1.78
N HIS A 195 -60.16 -38.64 -0.73
CA HIS A 195 -60.73 -37.77 0.28
C HIS A 195 -60.66 -36.33 -0.21
N ARG A 196 -61.82 -35.67 -0.33
CA ARG A 196 -61.92 -34.29 -0.82
C ARG A 196 -61.12 -33.34 0.06
N GLY A 197 -60.63 -32.24 -0.54
CA GLY A 197 -59.90 -31.20 0.18
C GLY A 197 -60.69 -30.64 1.37
N THR A 198 -59.99 -30.43 2.48
CA THR A 198 -60.56 -30.06 3.76
C THR A 198 -60.72 -28.54 3.86
N GLU A 199 -61.90 -28.04 3.48
CA GLU A 199 -62.14 -26.60 3.30
C GLU A 199 -61.90 -25.76 4.57
N TYR A 200 -62.23 -26.29 5.76
CA TYR A 200 -62.03 -25.56 7.01
C TYR A 200 -60.54 -25.40 7.40
N MET A 201 -59.64 -26.19 6.80
CA MET A 201 -58.18 -26.07 6.96
C MET A 201 -57.53 -25.16 5.91
N ARG A 202 -58.29 -24.45 5.07
CA ARG A 202 -57.75 -23.50 4.08
C ARG A 202 -57.42 -22.15 4.72
N TRP A 203 -56.52 -22.18 5.69
CA TRP A 203 -56.06 -20.97 6.37
C TRP A 203 -55.02 -20.25 5.50
N PRO A 204 -54.82 -18.93 5.69
CA PRO A 204 -53.85 -18.16 4.92
C PRO A 204 -52.41 -18.36 5.44
N PHE A 205 -51.94 -19.62 5.42
CA PHE A 205 -50.63 -20.03 5.94
C PHE A 205 -49.46 -19.22 5.34
N LYS A 206 -49.49 -18.95 4.02
CA LYS A 206 -48.46 -18.16 3.34
C LYS A 206 -48.37 -16.75 3.90
N GLU A 207 -49.52 -16.09 4.05
CA GLU A 207 -49.60 -14.72 4.57
C GLU A 207 -49.21 -14.65 6.04
N TRP A 208 -49.37 -15.74 6.78
CA TRP A 208 -48.94 -15.85 8.17
C TRP A 208 -47.45 -16.16 8.31
N GLY A 209 -46.76 -16.54 7.23
CA GLY A 209 -45.31 -16.73 7.18
C GLY A 209 -44.85 -18.19 7.11
N ALA A 210 -45.71 -19.13 6.69
CA ALA A 210 -45.30 -20.50 6.40
C ALA A 210 -44.58 -20.57 5.04
N ASP A 211 -43.54 -21.39 4.95
CA ASP A 211 -42.80 -21.66 3.71
C ASP A 211 -43.28 -22.95 3.03
N VAL A 212 -43.85 -23.87 3.80
CA VAL A 212 -44.38 -25.15 3.31
C VAL A 212 -45.43 -25.72 4.26
N VAL A 213 -46.38 -26.47 3.69
CA VAL A 213 -47.41 -27.21 4.42
C VAL A 213 -47.29 -28.70 4.12
N LEU A 214 -47.26 -29.53 5.16
CA LEU A 214 -47.15 -30.99 5.08
C LEU A 214 -48.40 -31.66 5.62
N SER A 215 -48.92 -32.66 4.91
CA SER A 215 -50.12 -33.40 5.32
C SER A 215 -50.16 -34.88 4.89
N GLY A 216 -51.15 -35.62 5.40
CA GLY A 216 -51.37 -37.05 5.14
C GLY A 216 -52.80 -37.32 4.65
N HIS A 217 -53.48 -38.30 5.24
CA HIS A 217 -54.91 -38.65 5.10
C HIS A 217 -55.31 -39.22 3.73
N ASN A 218 -54.90 -38.56 2.65
CA ASN A 218 -54.96 -39.15 1.33
C ASN A 218 -53.74 -40.03 1.16
N HIS A 219 -53.97 -41.35 1.09
CA HIS A 219 -52.92 -42.36 0.98
C HIS A 219 -52.26 -42.40 -0.40
N LEU A 220 -51.60 -41.31 -0.76
CA LEU A 220 -50.87 -41.04 -2.00
C LEU A 220 -49.83 -39.95 -1.72
N TYR A 221 -48.94 -39.72 -2.68
CA TYR A 221 -48.07 -38.55 -2.69
C TYR A 221 -48.56 -37.53 -3.70
N GLU A 222 -48.71 -36.29 -3.25
CA GLU A 222 -49.08 -35.18 -4.12
C GLU A 222 -48.35 -33.91 -3.68
N ARG A 223 -47.69 -33.23 -4.63
CA ARG A 223 -47.16 -31.88 -4.43
C ARG A 223 -47.99 -30.89 -5.21
N LEU A 224 -48.54 -29.91 -4.50
CA LEU A 224 -49.32 -28.82 -5.05
C LEU A 224 -48.62 -27.49 -4.83
N ASN A 225 -48.89 -26.53 -5.70
CA ASN A 225 -48.48 -25.14 -5.52
C ASN A 225 -49.72 -24.24 -5.50
N VAL A 226 -50.09 -23.74 -4.33
CA VAL A 226 -51.27 -22.89 -4.16
C VAL A 226 -50.79 -21.48 -3.88
N ASN A 227 -50.99 -20.57 -4.84
CA ASN A 227 -50.56 -19.15 -4.74
C ASN A 227 -49.07 -18.98 -4.36
N GLY A 228 -48.20 -19.88 -4.84
CA GLY A 228 -46.77 -19.85 -4.54
C GLY A 228 -46.41 -20.35 -3.14
N LEU A 229 -47.26 -21.12 -2.47
CA LEU A 229 -46.93 -21.91 -1.27
C LEU A 229 -47.00 -23.40 -1.63
N PRO A 230 -45.94 -24.18 -1.41
CA PRO A 230 -45.96 -25.63 -1.61
C PRO A 230 -46.78 -26.36 -0.53
N TYR A 231 -47.67 -27.24 -0.96
CA TYR A 231 -48.37 -28.21 -0.13
C TYR A 231 -47.93 -29.61 -0.54
N LEU A 232 -47.37 -30.39 0.40
CA LEU A 232 -46.92 -31.75 0.16
C LEU A 232 -47.75 -32.73 0.99
N ILE A 233 -48.46 -33.61 0.29
CA ILE A 233 -49.23 -34.71 0.88
C ILE A 233 -48.38 -35.95 0.79
N ASN A 234 -48.17 -36.63 1.91
CA ASN A 234 -47.56 -37.96 1.95
C ASN A 234 -48.32 -38.86 2.91
N GLY A 235 -49.31 -39.59 2.40
CA GLY A 235 -50.01 -40.65 3.14
C GLY A 235 -49.59 -42.07 2.74
N LEU A 236 -48.40 -42.23 2.19
CA LEU A 236 -47.91 -43.53 1.68
C LEU A 236 -47.12 -44.34 2.71
N GLY A 237 -47.31 -44.08 4.01
CA GLY A 237 -46.50 -44.68 5.06
C GLY A 237 -46.80 -46.15 5.38
N GLY A 238 -47.95 -46.68 4.96
CA GLY A 238 -48.27 -48.10 5.14
C GLY A 238 -49.73 -48.52 4.95
N ALA A 239 -50.69 -47.60 5.08
CA ALA A 239 -52.11 -47.85 4.86
C ALA A 239 -52.51 -47.94 3.37
N GLU A 240 -53.71 -48.46 3.05
CA GLU A 240 -54.15 -48.75 1.68
C GLU A 240 -54.00 -47.57 0.71
N ILE A 241 -53.25 -47.74 -0.39
CA ILE A 241 -53.00 -46.67 -1.36
C ILE A 241 -54.29 -46.28 -2.11
N TYR A 242 -54.56 -44.98 -2.19
CA TYR A 242 -55.74 -44.44 -2.87
C TYR A 242 -55.46 -44.04 -4.33
N LYS A 243 -56.55 -43.98 -5.11
CA LYS A 243 -56.53 -43.40 -6.45
C LYS A 243 -56.68 -41.89 -6.39
N PHE A 244 -56.13 -41.21 -7.40
CA PHE A 244 -56.51 -39.84 -7.72
C PHE A 244 -57.91 -39.81 -8.34
N GLU A 245 -58.70 -38.83 -7.95
CA GLU A 245 -60.03 -38.57 -8.48
C GLU A 245 -59.96 -37.38 -9.47
N THR A 246 -60.57 -36.25 -9.12
CA THR A 246 -60.49 -35.04 -9.95
C THR A 246 -59.20 -34.29 -9.67
N VAL A 247 -58.33 -34.20 -10.68
CA VAL A 247 -57.07 -33.45 -10.58
C VAL A 247 -57.35 -31.96 -10.57
N ILE A 248 -56.90 -31.27 -9.53
CA ILE A 248 -57.04 -29.81 -9.40
C ILE A 248 -55.87 -29.08 -10.06
N PRO A 249 -56.06 -27.83 -10.54
CA PRO A 249 -55.03 -27.08 -11.28
C PRO A 249 -53.72 -26.87 -10.52
N GLU A 250 -53.77 -26.80 -9.20
CA GLU A 250 -52.60 -26.58 -8.34
C GLU A 250 -51.68 -27.80 -8.25
N SER A 251 -52.16 -28.99 -8.63
CA SER A 251 -51.44 -30.26 -8.56
C SER A 251 -50.26 -30.32 -9.55
N GLN A 252 -49.03 -30.36 -9.04
CA GLN A 252 -47.79 -30.34 -9.83
C GLN A 252 -47.22 -31.75 -10.04
N VAL A 253 -47.16 -32.55 -8.98
CA VAL A 253 -46.65 -33.93 -9.02
C VAL A 253 -47.62 -34.86 -8.29
N ARG A 254 -47.83 -36.05 -8.84
CA ARG A 254 -48.79 -37.05 -8.37
C ARG A 254 -48.16 -38.44 -8.43
N TYR A 255 -48.25 -39.19 -7.33
CA TYR A 255 -47.74 -40.56 -7.26
C TYR A 255 -48.54 -41.44 -6.30
N ASN A 256 -48.95 -42.63 -6.77
CA ASN A 256 -49.73 -43.60 -5.99
C ASN A 256 -49.45 -45.06 -6.40
N LEU A 257 -48.21 -45.35 -6.84
CA LEU A 257 -47.86 -46.69 -7.34
C LEU A 257 -47.18 -47.58 -6.30
N ASP A 258 -46.53 -47.01 -5.28
CA ASP A 258 -45.85 -47.74 -4.22
C ASP A 258 -45.83 -46.92 -2.92
N TYR A 259 -45.51 -47.60 -1.81
CA TYR A 259 -45.34 -46.99 -0.50
C TYR A 259 -44.02 -46.21 -0.40
N GLY A 260 -43.92 -45.25 0.52
CA GLY A 260 -42.69 -44.48 0.69
C GLY A 260 -42.74 -43.43 1.80
N ALA A 261 -41.66 -42.67 1.89
CA ALA A 261 -41.51 -41.58 2.86
C ALA A 261 -40.80 -40.39 2.21
N MET A 262 -40.98 -39.20 2.78
CA MET A 262 -40.19 -38.04 2.38
C MET A 262 -38.93 -37.94 3.24
N ARG A 263 -37.77 -37.88 2.59
CA ARG A 263 -36.50 -37.49 3.20
C ARG A 263 -36.32 -35.99 2.99
N VAL A 264 -36.11 -35.24 4.06
CA VAL A 264 -35.91 -33.80 3.99
C VAL A 264 -34.53 -33.45 4.54
N GLU A 265 -33.77 -32.69 3.75
CA GLU A 265 -32.51 -32.09 4.17
C GLU A 265 -32.67 -30.59 4.26
N ALA A 266 -32.26 -29.97 5.35
CA ALA A 266 -32.36 -28.53 5.54
C ALA A 266 -31.05 -27.93 6.04
N THR A 267 -30.74 -26.75 5.51
CA THR A 267 -29.68 -25.85 5.99
C THR A 267 -30.27 -24.48 6.30
N ASN A 268 -29.47 -23.52 6.76
CA ASN A 268 -29.94 -22.14 6.89
C ASN A 268 -30.30 -21.48 5.53
N ALA A 269 -29.89 -22.07 4.41
CA ALA A 269 -30.06 -21.48 3.07
C ALA A 269 -31.17 -22.14 2.24
N TYR A 270 -31.39 -23.45 2.40
CA TYR A 270 -32.37 -24.20 1.60
C TYR A 270 -32.98 -25.36 2.40
N MET A 271 -34.16 -25.82 1.96
CA MET A 271 -34.71 -27.13 2.29
C MET A 271 -34.97 -27.94 1.02
N LYS A 272 -34.53 -29.19 1.01
CA LYS A 272 -34.71 -30.15 -0.07
C LYS A 272 -35.59 -31.31 0.38
N PHE A 273 -36.75 -31.47 -0.25
CA PHE A 273 -37.73 -32.52 -0.03
C PHE A 273 -37.57 -33.59 -1.10
N GLN A 274 -37.41 -34.84 -0.70
CA GLN A 274 -37.26 -35.98 -1.59
C GLN A 274 -38.29 -37.05 -1.24
N MET A 275 -39.28 -37.27 -2.11
CA MET A 275 -40.19 -38.40 -1.96
C MET A 275 -39.52 -39.66 -2.52
N ILE A 276 -39.32 -40.66 -1.66
CA ILE A 276 -38.60 -41.89 -2.01
C ILE A 276 -39.49 -43.09 -1.68
N THR A 277 -39.63 -44.01 -2.63
CA THR A 277 -40.41 -45.24 -2.42
C THR A 277 -39.68 -46.22 -1.51
N ARG A 278 -40.38 -47.19 -0.94
CA ARG A 278 -39.78 -48.30 -0.16
C ARG A 278 -38.74 -49.11 -0.93
N ALA A 279 -38.76 -49.05 -2.27
CA ALA A 279 -37.74 -49.64 -3.14
C ALA A 279 -36.51 -48.74 -3.36
N GLY A 280 -36.45 -47.55 -2.76
CA GLY A 280 -35.36 -46.59 -2.89
C GLY A 280 -35.42 -45.71 -4.15
N ILE A 281 -36.56 -45.69 -4.86
CA ILE A 281 -36.72 -44.89 -6.09
C ILE A 281 -37.12 -43.46 -5.73
N LEU A 282 -36.38 -42.46 -6.23
CA LEU A 282 -36.74 -41.05 -6.13
C LEU A 282 -37.94 -40.75 -7.05
N VAL A 283 -39.05 -40.31 -6.46
CA VAL A 283 -40.29 -39.96 -7.16
C VAL A 283 -40.32 -38.48 -7.52
N ASP A 284 -39.91 -37.64 -6.57
CA ASP A 284 -39.97 -36.18 -6.69
C ASP A 284 -38.87 -35.58 -5.82
N GLU A 285 -38.25 -34.52 -6.32
CA GLU A 285 -37.33 -33.67 -5.58
C GLU A 285 -37.79 -32.22 -5.72
N TYR A 286 -37.92 -31.54 -4.58
CA TYR A 286 -38.35 -30.16 -4.54
C TYR A 286 -37.49 -29.38 -3.55
N ILE A 287 -37.01 -28.21 -3.96
CA ILE A 287 -36.14 -27.35 -3.14
C ILE A 287 -36.83 -26.01 -2.93
N ILE A 288 -36.80 -25.52 -1.69
CA ILE A 288 -37.14 -24.14 -1.34
C ILE A 288 -35.87 -23.45 -0.79
N GLY A 289 -35.70 -22.17 -1.09
CA GLY A 289 -34.48 -21.43 -0.77
C GLY A 289 -33.32 -21.72 -1.73
N GLY A 290 -32.10 -21.32 -1.34
CA GLY A 290 -30.90 -21.32 -2.19
C GLY A 290 -30.80 -20.08 -3.10
N SER A 291 -29.58 -19.76 -3.54
CA SER A 291 -29.32 -18.75 -4.57
C SER A 291 -28.88 -19.43 -5.85
N ALA A 292 -29.44 -19.01 -6.99
CA ALA A 292 -28.92 -19.41 -8.29
C ALA A 292 -27.48 -18.90 -8.46
N PRO A 293 -26.58 -19.70 -9.07
CA PRO A 293 -25.24 -19.22 -9.35
C PRO A 293 -25.31 -18.04 -10.33
N VAL A 294 -24.38 -17.11 -10.24
CA VAL A 294 -24.21 -16.01 -11.21
C VAL A 294 -22.75 -15.92 -11.65
N VAL A 295 -22.50 -15.39 -12.85
CA VAL A 295 -21.13 -15.07 -13.29
C VAL A 295 -20.64 -13.88 -12.47
N SER A 296 -19.58 -14.09 -11.69
CA SER A 296 -18.94 -13.03 -10.90
C SER A 296 -17.99 -12.20 -11.75
N SER A 297 -17.22 -12.85 -12.64
CA SER A 297 -16.28 -12.14 -13.53
C SER A 297 -15.81 -13.01 -14.68
N ILE A 298 -15.44 -12.36 -15.79
CA ILE A 298 -14.61 -12.92 -16.87
C ILE A 298 -13.42 -11.98 -17.04
N LEU A 299 -12.25 -12.42 -16.58
CA LEU A 299 -11.02 -11.62 -16.55
C LEU A 299 -9.96 -12.20 -17.47
N ARG A 300 -9.03 -11.37 -17.91
CA ARG A 300 -7.82 -11.83 -18.62
C ARG A 300 -6.84 -12.46 -17.63
N ASN A 301 -6.23 -13.57 -18.02
CA ASN A 301 -5.19 -14.24 -17.24
C ASN A 301 -3.78 -14.02 -17.79
N ASP A 302 -3.64 -13.53 -19.03
CA ASP A 302 -2.38 -13.29 -19.72
C ASP A 302 -2.14 -11.78 -19.96
N PRO A 303 -0.91 -11.37 -20.32
CA PRO A 303 -0.61 -9.97 -20.66
C PRO A 303 -1.43 -9.44 -21.85
N SER A 304 -1.67 -8.14 -21.84
CA SER A 304 -2.31 -7.39 -22.93
C SER A 304 -1.76 -5.96 -22.96
N PRO A 305 -1.35 -5.42 -24.13
CA PRO A 305 -1.36 -6.06 -25.44
C PRO A 305 -0.41 -7.27 -25.54
N THR A 306 -0.61 -8.16 -26.51
CA THR A 306 0.20 -9.37 -26.69
C THR A 306 0.24 -9.84 -28.15
N ASN A 307 1.37 -10.43 -28.56
CA ASN A 307 1.54 -11.11 -29.84
C ASN A 307 1.43 -12.64 -29.75
N ALA A 308 1.16 -13.18 -28.56
CA ALA A 308 1.11 -14.63 -28.31
C ALA A 308 0.06 -15.33 -29.17
N GLY A 309 0.32 -16.58 -29.57
CA GLY A 309 -0.62 -17.39 -30.38
C GLY A 309 -1.90 -17.81 -29.63
N GLN A 310 -1.89 -17.75 -28.31
CA GLN A 310 -3.01 -18.16 -27.45
C GLN A 310 -3.05 -17.27 -26.20
N VAL A 311 -4.26 -17.03 -25.70
CA VAL A 311 -4.55 -16.35 -24.43
C VAL A 311 -5.65 -17.08 -23.66
N ASN A 312 -5.80 -16.79 -22.38
CA ASN A 312 -6.72 -17.45 -21.48
C ASN A 312 -7.61 -16.43 -20.75
N PHE A 313 -8.90 -16.73 -20.64
CA PHE A 313 -9.83 -16.02 -19.78
C PHE A 313 -10.08 -16.81 -18.51
N GLN A 314 -10.07 -16.14 -17.35
CA GLN A 314 -10.48 -16.71 -16.07
C GLN A 314 -11.94 -16.31 -15.78
N ILE A 315 -12.81 -17.32 -15.72
CA ILE A 315 -14.23 -17.20 -15.41
C ILE A 315 -14.40 -17.58 -13.94
N THR A 316 -15.15 -16.77 -13.20
CA THR A 316 -15.51 -17.04 -11.80
C THR A 316 -17.02 -16.95 -11.62
N PHE A 317 -17.61 -17.93 -10.95
CA PHE A 317 -19.02 -17.98 -10.58
C PHE A 317 -19.20 -17.73 -9.07
N SER A 318 -20.40 -17.30 -8.66
CA SER A 318 -20.72 -17.08 -7.24
C SER A 318 -20.68 -18.37 -6.42
N ASP A 319 -20.98 -19.50 -7.05
CA ASP A 319 -21.09 -20.81 -6.43
C ASP A 319 -20.41 -21.88 -7.30
N PRO A 320 -20.05 -23.05 -6.73
CA PRO A 320 -19.62 -24.18 -7.53
C PRO A 320 -20.68 -24.62 -8.54
N VAL A 321 -20.28 -24.71 -9.80
CA VAL A 321 -21.14 -25.09 -10.92
C VAL A 321 -20.61 -26.33 -11.65
N THR A 322 -21.46 -26.90 -12.49
CA THR A 322 -21.19 -27.98 -13.42
C THR A 322 -21.84 -27.65 -14.77
N GLY A 323 -21.42 -28.33 -15.84
CA GLY A 323 -22.01 -28.13 -17.17
C GLY A 323 -21.36 -27.02 -18.02
N VAL A 324 -20.34 -26.33 -17.50
CA VAL A 324 -19.61 -25.28 -18.24
C VAL A 324 -18.80 -25.91 -19.38
N ASP A 325 -19.11 -25.55 -20.62
CA ASP A 325 -18.40 -25.98 -21.83
C ASP A 325 -18.27 -24.87 -22.88
N ALA A 326 -17.65 -25.18 -24.03
CA ALA A 326 -17.38 -24.18 -25.08
C ALA A 326 -18.64 -23.57 -25.71
N SER A 327 -19.79 -24.25 -25.64
CA SER A 327 -21.05 -23.76 -26.19
C SER A 327 -21.71 -22.66 -25.35
N ASP A 328 -21.28 -22.53 -24.09
CA ASP A 328 -21.73 -21.47 -23.18
C ASP A 328 -21.02 -20.13 -23.45
N PHE A 329 -20.08 -20.08 -24.41
CA PHE A 329 -19.29 -18.89 -24.67
C PHE A 329 -19.40 -18.41 -26.12
N LEU A 330 -19.44 -17.08 -26.27
CA LEU A 330 -19.34 -16.39 -27.54
C LEU A 330 -18.04 -15.58 -27.55
N LEU A 331 -17.17 -15.84 -28.52
CA LEU A 331 -15.97 -15.06 -28.75
C LEU A 331 -16.29 -13.86 -29.65
N ASN A 332 -16.21 -12.65 -29.10
CA ASN A 332 -16.38 -11.40 -29.84
C ASN A 332 -15.02 -10.88 -30.30
N THR A 333 -14.78 -10.90 -31.62
CA THR A 333 -13.48 -10.55 -32.20
C THR A 333 -13.59 -10.06 -33.64
N ASN A 334 -12.66 -9.20 -34.02
CA ASN A 334 -12.40 -8.79 -35.40
C ASN A 334 -11.18 -9.50 -36.01
N ILE A 335 -10.55 -10.42 -35.30
CA ILE A 335 -9.32 -11.08 -35.73
C ILE A 335 -9.64 -12.36 -36.52
N PRO A 336 -9.17 -12.50 -37.77
CA PRO A 336 -9.38 -13.71 -38.55
C PRO A 336 -8.78 -14.96 -37.87
N ASN A 337 -9.54 -16.05 -37.88
CA ASN A 337 -9.17 -17.37 -37.34
C ASN A 337 -8.96 -17.44 -35.81
N ALA A 338 -9.37 -16.41 -35.06
CA ALA A 338 -9.45 -16.52 -33.61
C ALA A 338 -10.63 -17.43 -33.19
N GLY A 339 -10.47 -18.17 -32.09
CA GLY A 339 -11.48 -19.15 -31.67
C GLY A 339 -11.18 -19.78 -30.31
N ILE A 340 -12.23 -20.28 -29.65
CA ILE A 340 -12.12 -21.02 -28.39
C ILE A 340 -11.48 -22.37 -28.67
N ILE A 341 -10.45 -22.71 -27.90
CA ILE A 341 -9.69 -23.95 -28.02
C ILE A 341 -10.18 -24.97 -26.99
N ASP A 342 -10.29 -24.55 -25.73
CA ASP A 342 -10.54 -25.45 -24.61
C ASP A 342 -11.21 -24.71 -23.43
N VAL A 343 -11.95 -25.47 -22.62
CA VAL A 343 -12.57 -25.01 -21.38
C VAL A 343 -12.20 -25.99 -20.27
N THR A 344 -11.43 -25.52 -19.29
CA THR A 344 -10.95 -26.34 -18.17
C THR A 344 -11.31 -25.71 -16.85
N GLY A 345 -11.50 -26.52 -15.81
CA GLY A 345 -11.84 -26.01 -14.47
C GLY A 345 -12.85 -26.89 -13.75
N THR A 346 -13.04 -26.60 -12.46
CA THR A 346 -14.00 -27.29 -11.60
C THR A 346 -14.44 -26.36 -10.49
N GLY A 347 -15.59 -26.64 -9.87
CA GLY A 347 -16.09 -25.81 -8.79
C GLY A 347 -16.58 -24.49 -9.33
N ASN A 348 -16.10 -23.36 -8.82
CA ASN A 348 -16.58 -22.03 -9.21
C ASN A 348 -15.61 -21.27 -10.13
N ALA A 349 -14.52 -21.89 -10.57
CA ALA A 349 -13.47 -21.24 -11.36
C ALA A 349 -13.10 -22.07 -12.59
N TYR A 350 -13.15 -21.42 -13.75
CA TYR A 350 -12.90 -22.02 -15.06
C TYR A 350 -11.94 -21.16 -15.88
N THR A 351 -11.13 -21.79 -16.71
CA THR A 351 -10.22 -21.14 -17.65
C THR A 351 -10.63 -21.51 -19.07
N VAL A 352 -10.89 -20.50 -19.90
CA VAL A 352 -11.20 -20.66 -21.32
C VAL A 352 -10.00 -20.21 -22.14
N SER A 353 -9.42 -21.14 -22.88
CA SER A 353 -8.29 -20.91 -23.76
C SER A 353 -8.75 -20.50 -25.16
N VAL A 354 -8.15 -19.46 -25.73
CA VAL A 354 -8.53 -18.86 -27.01
C VAL A 354 -7.29 -18.67 -27.91
N ASN A 355 -7.36 -19.15 -29.15
CA ASN A 355 -6.38 -18.87 -30.19
C ASN A 355 -6.51 -17.41 -30.65
N THR A 356 -5.40 -16.69 -30.77
CA THR A 356 -5.42 -15.26 -31.10
C THR A 356 -5.47 -14.95 -32.59
N GLY A 357 -5.51 -15.95 -33.47
CA GLY A 357 -5.63 -15.75 -34.92
C GLY A 357 -4.34 -15.21 -35.57
N ASN A 358 -4.45 -14.51 -36.71
CA ASN A 358 -3.30 -14.16 -37.56
C ASN A 358 -3.06 -12.66 -37.77
N GLY A 359 -3.69 -11.77 -37.00
CA GLY A 359 -3.50 -10.33 -37.15
C GLY A 359 -3.87 -9.56 -35.89
N ASP A 360 -3.93 -8.25 -36.02
CA ASP A 360 -4.18 -7.33 -34.91
C ASP A 360 -5.67 -7.15 -34.67
N GLY A 361 -6.04 -6.84 -33.43
CA GLY A 361 -7.42 -6.55 -33.08
C GLY A 361 -7.73 -6.84 -31.63
N THR A 362 -8.97 -7.22 -31.36
CA THR A 362 -9.43 -7.46 -29.99
C THR A 362 -10.13 -8.81 -29.83
N LEU A 363 -10.02 -9.37 -28.63
CA LEU A 363 -10.76 -10.58 -28.21
C LEU A 363 -11.50 -10.28 -26.91
N ARG A 364 -12.81 -10.47 -26.89
CA ARG A 364 -13.61 -10.50 -25.65
C ARG A 364 -14.40 -11.80 -25.61
N LEU A 365 -14.45 -12.42 -24.45
CA LEU A 365 -15.24 -13.62 -24.22
C LEU A 365 -16.53 -13.24 -23.47
N ASP A 366 -17.68 -13.54 -24.07
CA ASP A 366 -18.99 -13.37 -23.46
C ASP A 366 -19.54 -14.75 -23.06
N LEU A 367 -20.23 -14.85 -21.92
CA LEU A 367 -20.95 -16.05 -21.50
C LEU A 367 -22.43 -15.90 -21.87
N ILE A 368 -22.96 -16.91 -22.53
CA ILE A 368 -24.36 -17.03 -22.94
C ILE A 368 -25.00 -18.16 -22.14
N ASP A 369 -25.98 -17.80 -21.31
CA ASP A 369 -26.75 -18.71 -20.50
C ASP A 369 -27.88 -19.37 -21.32
N ASN A 370 -27.94 -20.69 -21.24
CA ASN A 370 -28.94 -21.55 -21.87
C ASN A 370 -29.52 -22.59 -20.86
N ASP A 371 -29.41 -22.32 -19.55
CA ASP A 371 -29.74 -23.22 -18.44
C ASP A 371 -28.89 -24.53 -18.36
N SER A 372 -27.81 -24.69 -19.14
CA SER A 372 -26.90 -25.86 -19.08
C SER A 372 -26.01 -25.87 -17.82
N ILE A 373 -25.66 -24.68 -17.32
CA ILE A 373 -24.75 -24.48 -16.19
C ILE A 373 -25.55 -24.57 -14.89
N LEU A 374 -25.27 -25.59 -14.09
CA LEU A 374 -26.04 -25.91 -12.89
C LEU A 374 -25.19 -25.85 -11.62
N SER A 375 -25.75 -25.31 -10.55
CA SER A 375 -25.19 -25.45 -9.19
C SER A 375 -25.31 -26.89 -8.65
N SER A 376 -24.69 -27.14 -7.49
CA SER A 376 -24.87 -28.39 -6.74
C SER A 376 -26.32 -28.67 -6.28
N LEU A 377 -27.19 -27.66 -6.28
CA LEU A 377 -28.62 -27.78 -6.00
C LEU A 377 -29.47 -27.91 -7.28
N SER A 378 -28.83 -28.12 -8.43
CA SER A 378 -29.47 -28.16 -9.75
C SER A 378 -30.23 -26.88 -10.12
N LEU A 379 -29.92 -25.75 -9.47
CA LEU A 379 -30.39 -24.43 -9.89
C LEU A 379 -29.54 -23.96 -11.09
N PRO A 380 -30.15 -23.58 -12.22
CA PRO A 380 -29.44 -23.05 -13.38
C PRO A 380 -28.87 -21.65 -13.12
N LEU A 381 -27.83 -21.30 -13.88
CA LEU A 381 -27.16 -19.99 -13.86
C LEU A 381 -28.18 -18.87 -14.07
N GLY A 382 -28.20 -17.87 -13.19
CA GLY A 382 -29.17 -16.77 -13.22
C GLY A 382 -30.59 -17.16 -12.78
N GLY A 383 -30.86 -18.43 -12.51
CA GLY A 383 -32.16 -18.98 -12.14
C GLY A 383 -32.88 -19.59 -13.34
N ASN A 384 -34.11 -20.08 -13.17
CA ASN A 384 -34.82 -20.73 -14.29
C ASN A 384 -35.11 -19.75 -15.44
N GLY A 385 -34.54 -20.01 -16.61
CA GLY A 385 -34.93 -19.43 -17.89
C GLY A 385 -33.75 -18.84 -18.66
N ALA A 386 -33.50 -19.35 -19.86
CA ALA A 386 -32.42 -18.91 -20.75
C ALA A 386 -32.16 -17.39 -20.80
N ALA A 387 -30.88 -17.06 -20.91
CA ALA A 387 -30.31 -15.72 -20.99
C ALA A 387 -30.46 -14.83 -19.74
N ASN A 388 -31.01 -15.36 -18.65
CA ASN A 388 -31.08 -14.63 -17.39
C ASN A 388 -29.73 -14.62 -16.63
N GLY A 389 -28.78 -15.47 -17.04
CA GLY A 389 -27.41 -15.57 -16.53
C GLY A 389 -26.31 -15.01 -17.44
N ASN A 390 -26.66 -14.36 -18.57
CA ASN A 390 -25.68 -13.85 -19.55
C ASN A 390 -24.66 -12.88 -18.93
N PHE A 391 -23.42 -12.95 -19.40
CA PHE A 391 -22.36 -12.02 -19.01
C PHE A 391 -21.56 -11.55 -20.23
N ALA A 392 -21.74 -10.28 -20.61
CA ALA A 392 -21.16 -9.69 -21.83
C ALA A 392 -20.28 -8.45 -21.56
N THR A 393 -19.80 -8.30 -20.33
CA THR A 393 -18.99 -7.15 -19.88
C THR A 393 -17.61 -7.59 -19.37
N GLY A 394 -17.09 -8.70 -19.90
CA GLY A 394 -15.76 -9.21 -19.57
C GLY A 394 -14.64 -8.34 -20.11
N ASP A 395 -13.43 -8.59 -19.61
CA ASP A 395 -12.22 -7.94 -20.11
C ASP A 395 -11.96 -8.25 -21.59
N THR A 396 -11.24 -7.35 -22.27
CA THR A 396 -10.86 -7.49 -23.69
C THR A 396 -9.34 -7.58 -23.82
N TYR A 397 -8.82 -8.57 -24.55
CA TYR A 397 -7.42 -8.59 -24.99
C TYR A 397 -7.24 -7.68 -26.21
N SER A 398 -6.14 -6.93 -26.22
CA SER A 398 -5.61 -6.29 -27.43
C SER A 398 -4.52 -7.21 -28.00
N ILE A 399 -4.73 -7.69 -29.22
CA ILE A 399 -3.76 -8.53 -29.94
C ILE A 399 -3.05 -7.65 -30.94
N ASP A 400 -1.72 -7.72 -30.92
CA ASP A 400 -0.86 -6.97 -31.80
C ASP A 400 0.30 -7.84 -32.26
N LYS A 401 0.33 -8.15 -33.55
CA LYS A 401 1.33 -8.98 -34.23
C LYS A 401 2.12 -8.16 -35.24
N THR A 402 1.86 -6.86 -35.33
CA THR A 402 2.60 -5.97 -36.22
C THR A 402 3.96 -5.68 -35.60
N THR A 403 5.00 -5.77 -36.41
CA THR A 403 6.35 -5.47 -35.95
C THR A 403 6.62 -3.98 -36.10
N PRO A 404 7.14 -3.29 -35.06
CA PRO A 404 7.53 -1.89 -35.18
C PRO A 404 8.65 -1.71 -36.21
N THR A 405 8.59 -0.61 -36.96
CA THR A 405 9.57 -0.23 -37.99
C THR A 405 10.00 1.23 -37.81
N ILE A 406 11.20 1.60 -38.26
CA ILE A 406 11.62 3.01 -38.29
C ILE A 406 11.05 3.65 -39.54
N THR A 407 10.30 4.73 -39.35
CA THR A 407 9.71 5.51 -40.43
C THR A 407 10.63 6.62 -40.91
N ASN A 408 11.39 7.24 -40.01
CA ASN A 408 12.34 8.29 -40.37
C ASN A 408 13.45 8.52 -39.31
N ILE A 409 14.60 9.02 -39.77
CA ILE A 409 15.68 9.59 -38.94
C ILE A 409 16.04 10.96 -39.53
N MET A 410 15.62 12.03 -38.86
CA MET A 410 15.75 13.41 -39.33
C MET A 410 16.68 14.23 -38.43
N ARG A 411 17.28 15.28 -39.00
CA ARG A 411 18.01 16.31 -38.26
C ARG A 411 17.06 17.14 -37.39
N ALA A 412 17.41 17.41 -36.13
CA ALA A 412 16.69 18.32 -35.22
C ALA A 412 17.45 19.63 -34.91
N SER A 413 18.78 19.64 -34.99
CA SER A 413 19.66 20.82 -34.94
C SER A 413 19.91 21.48 -36.31
N THR A 414 20.54 22.65 -36.33
CA THR A 414 20.92 23.41 -37.53
C THR A 414 22.00 22.71 -38.37
N ASN A 415 21.98 22.92 -39.68
CA ASN A 415 22.93 22.34 -40.64
C ASN A 415 23.24 23.34 -41.79
N PRO A 416 24.50 23.56 -42.20
CA PRO A 416 25.74 23.04 -41.61
C PRO A 416 26.00 23.57 -40.19
N THR A 417 26.95 22.98 -39.45
CA THR A 417 27.17 23.28 -38.03
C THR A 417 28.62 23.08 -37.58
N ASN A 418 29.05 23.86 -36.59
CA ASN A 418 30.30 23.66 -35.84
C ASN A 418 30.06 23.25 -34.38
N ALA A 419 28.81 23.01 -33.99
CA ALA A 419 28.45 22.68 -32.62
C ALA A 419 29.09 21.36 -32.16
N ALA A 420 29.42 21.26 -30.87
CA ALA A 420 30.02 20.07 -30.28
C ALA A 420 29.11 18.84 -30.29
N ALA A 421 27.79 19.05 -30.37
CA ALA A 421 26.77 18.01 -30.45
C ALA A 421 25.60 18.45 -31.32
N VAL A 422 24.91 17.47 -31.88
CA VAL A 422 23.70 17.61 -32.71
C VAL A 422 22.68 16.55 -32.33
N ASP A 423 21.41 16.81 -32.59
CA ASP A 423 20.31 15.91 -32.28
C ASP A 423 19.65 15.35 -33.55
N PHE A 424 19.34 14.05 -33.53
CA PHE A 424 18.50 13.39 -34.52
C PHE A 424 17.14 13.03 -33.92
N ALA A 425 16.06 13.31 -34.64
CA ALA A 425 14.72 12.81 -34.34
C ALA A 425 14.51 11.46 -35.04
N VAL A 426 14.29 10.40 -34.27
CA VAL A 426 14.02 9.04 -34.73
C VAL A 426 12.54 8.72 -34.47
N ILE A 427 11.82 8.30 -35.51
CA ILE A 427 10.38 8.04 -35.45
C ILE A 427 10.08 6.61 -35.84
N PHE A 428 9.50 5.84 -34.92
CA PHE A 428 9.00 4.48 -35.13
C PHE A 428 7.55 4.50 -35.65
N SER A 429 7.11 3.44 -36.31
CA SER A 429 5.74 3.27 -36.81
C SER A 429 4.70 3.20 -35.69
N GLU A 430 5.15 2.89 -34.47
CA GLU A 430 4.35 2.71 -33.27
C GLU A 430 5.21 2.85 -32.01
N PRO A 431 4.60 2.93 -30.81
CA PRO A 431 5.32 2.99 -29.54
C PRO A 431 6.24 1.79 -29.27
N VAL A 432 7.52 2.06 -28.98
CA VAL A 432 8.52 1.03 -28.65
C VAL A 432 9.18 1.29 -27.29
N THR A 433 9.82 0.26 -26.76
CA THR A 433 10.63 0.25 -25.54
C THR A 433 12.00 -0.36 -25.85
N GLY A 434 12.98 -0.13 -24.97
CA GLY A 434 14.33 -0.70 -25.12
C GLY A 434 15.27 0.09 -26.04
N VAL A 435 14.87 1.28 -26.51
CA VAL A 435 15.72 2.12 -27.37
C VAL A 435 16.86 2.72 -26.55
N ASP A 436 18.10 2.36 -26.90
CA ASP A 436 19.31 2.84 -26.27
C ASP A 436 20.44 3.13 -27.28
N ALA A 437 21.62 3.52 -26.79
CA ALA A 437 22.74 3.88 -27.65
C ALA A 437 23.31 2.70 -28.47
N GLY A 438 23.13 1.46 -28.00
CA GLY A 438 23.56 0.25 -28.69
C GLY A 438 22.73 -0.09 -29.93
N ASP A 439 21.57 0.55 -30.10
CA ASP A 439 20.71 0.41 -31.27
C ASP A 439 21.14 1.31 -32.44
N PHE A 440 22.09 2.21 -32.23
CA PHE A 440 22.53 3.16 -33.24
C PHE A 440 24.02 3.02 -33.56
N ALA A 441 24.35 3.03 -34.85
CA ALA A 441 25.72 3.19 -35.34
C ALA A 441 25.91 4.61 -35.87
N VAL A 442 26.99 5.27 -35.45
CA VAL A 442 27.38 6.56 -36.03
C VAL A 442 28.20 6.31 -37.29
N VAL A 443 27.87 7.01 -38.36
CA VAL A 443 28.62 7.04 -39.62
C VAL A 443 29.34 8.38 -39.70
N SER A 444 30.64 8.36 -39.38
CA SER A 444 31.56 9.50 -39.41
C SER A 444 33.01 9.01 -39.27
N ASN A 445 33.98 9.80 -39.71
CA ASN A 445 35.42 9.56 -39.65
C ASN A 445 36.13 10.43 -38.59
N THR A 446 35.40 11.26 -37.84
CA THR A 446 35.98 12.28 -36.93
C THR A 446 35.81 11.95 -35.44
N GLY A 447 35.46 10.70 -35.13
CA GLY A 447 35.28 10.22 -33.75
C GLY A 447 33.94 10.60 -33.13
N ALA A 448 32.93 10.93 -33.94
CA ALA A 448 31.57 11.17 -33.47
C ALA A 448 30.98 9.92 -32.76
N ASN A 449 30.27 10.14 -31.66
CA ASN A 449 29.64 9.07 -30.89
C ASN A 449 28.26 9.49 -30.34
N ILE A 450 27.39 8.51 -30.13
CA ILE A 450 26.11 8.72 -29.43
C ILE A 450 26.41 9.20 -28.01
N ALA A 451 25.88 10.36 -27.65
CA ALA A 451 26.02 10.96 -26.33
C ALA A 451 24.86 10.57 -25.41
N SER A 452 23.63 10.60 -25.94
CA SER A 452 22.43 10.18 -25.21
C SER A 452 21.30 9.81 -26.15
N VAL A 453 20.45 8.91 -25.69
CA VAL A 453 19.16 8.60 -26.30
C VAL A 453 18.09 8.94 -25.29
N SER A 454 17.11 9.74 -25.71
CA SER A 454 15.98 10.13 -24.87
C SER A 454 14.70 10.11 -25.69
N GLY A 455 13.57 9.87 -25.06
CA GLY A 455 12.30 9.73 -25.76
C GLY A 455 11.42 8.67 -25.14
N LEU A 456 10.20 8.59 -25.64
CA LEU A 456 9.20 7.65 -25.18
C LEU A 456 8.11 7.49 -26.25
N GLY A 457 7.48 6.33 -26.24
CA GLY A 457 6.51 5.98 -27.27
C GLY A 457 7.20 5.77 -28.62
N ALA A 458 6.73 6.45 -29.66
CA ALA A 458 7.24 6.29 -31.03
C ALA A 458 8.33 7.30 -31.41
N ASN A 459 8.62 8.29 -30.55
CA ASN A 459 9.49 9.42 -30.89
C ASN A 459 10.68 9.49 -29.95
N TYR A 460 11.87 9.48 -30.53
CA TYR A 460 13.13 9.55 -29.80
C TYR A 460 14.04 10.64 -30.36
N THR A 461 14.83 11.22 -29.47
CA THR A 461 15.91 12.14 -29.79
C THR A 461 17.23 11.48 -29.43
N VAL A 462 18.09 11.36 -30.43
CA VAL A 462 19.44 10.80 -30.31
C VAL A 462 20.44 11.95 -30.43
N SER A 463 21.06 12.31 -29.32
CA SER A 463 22.11 13.32 -29.28
C SER A 463 23.45 12.68 -29.61
N VAL A 464 24.18 13.28 -30.54
CA VAL A 464 25.44 12.76 -31.09
C VAL A 464 26.49 13.85 -30.94
N SER A 465 27.63 13.50 -30.34
CA SER A 465 28.80 14.39 -30.37
C SER A 465 29.37 14.39 -31.79
N THR A 466 29.68 15.57 -32.33
CA THR A 466 30.11 15.71 -33.74
C THR A 466 31.59 15.40 -33.97
N GLY A 467 32.32 15.01 -32.92
CA GLY A 467 33.76 14.74 -32.99
C GLY A 467 34.61 16.02 -33.05
N SER A 468 35.85 15.88 -33.51
CA SER A 468 36.86 16.96 -33.49
C SER A 468 37.25 17.50 -34.87
N GLY A 469 36.71 16.96 -35.95
CA GLY A 469 37.09 17.32 -37.32
C GLY A 469 35.88 17.55 -38.22
N ASN A 470 36.16 17.91 -39.48
CA ASN A 470 35.14 18.14 -40.50
C ASN A 470 34.70 16.83 -41.11
N ASP A 471 33.41 16.52 -41.05
CA ASP A 471 32.82 15.38 -41.75
C ASP A 471 31.28 15.46 -41.76
N ASP A 472 30.67 14.63 -42.60
CA ASP A 472 29.26 14.34 -42.48
C ASP A 472 29.01 13.36 -41.32
N VAL A 473 28.09 13.70 -40.42
CA VAL A 473 27.65 12.84 -39.31
C VAL A 473 26.23 12.35 -39.59
N ARG A 474 26.04 11.03 -39.66
CA ARG A 474 24.75 10.34 -39.74
C ARG A 474 24.65 9.28 -38.63
N ILE A 475 23.43 8.91 -38.25
CA ILE A 475 23.18 7.68 -37.48
C ILE A 475 22.35 6.68 -38.28
N ASP A 476 22.67 5.40 -38.11
CA ASP A 476 21.94 4.25 -38.64
C ASP A 476 21.33 3.45 -37.48
N PHE A 477 20.11 2.95 -37.64
CA PHE A 477 19.49 2.03 -36.69
C PHE A 477 19.90 0.58 -37.01
N LEU A 478 20.37 -0.14 -35.99
CA LEU A 478 20.84 -1.52 -36.06
C LEU A 478 19.73 -2.50 -35.69
N ALA A 479 19.51 -3.52 -36.53
CA ALA A 479 18.63 -4.63 -36.18
C ALA A 479 19.36 -5.62 -35.25
N ASN A 480 19.21 -5.42 -33.95
CA ASN A 480 19.80 -6.24 -32.88
C ASN A 480 18.76 -6.90 -31.97
N ASN A 481 17.46 -6.70 -32.24
CA ASN A 481 16.31 -7.20 -31.50
C ASN A 481 16.18 -6.71 -30.03
N SER A 482 16.90 -5.66 -29.60
CA SER A 482 16.71 -5.08 -28.25
C SER A 482 15.51 -4.13 -28.15
N VAL A 483 15.02 -3.61 -29.28
CA VAL A 483 13.85 -2.71 -29.31
C VAL A 483 12.59 -3.49 -29.65
N SER A 484 11.56 -3.34 -28.81
CA SER A 484 10.25 -3.98 -29.02
C SER A 484 9.09 -3.11 -28.58
N ASP A 485 7.91 -3.34 -29.14
CA ASP A 485 6.66 -2.76 -28.64
C ASP A 485 6.22 -3.38 -27.30
N LEU A 486 5.03 -2.98 -26.82
CA LEU A 486 4.43 -3.53 -25.59
C LEU A 486 3.87 -4.95 -25.74
N ALA A 487 3.57 -5.40 -26.97
CA ALA A 487 3.10 -6.74 -27.27
C ALA A 487 4.25 -7.75 -27.39
N GLY A 488 5.50 -7.26 -27.46
CA GLY A 488 6.72 -8.02 -27.57
C GLY A 488 7.20 -8.24 -29.00
N ASN A 489 6.68 -7.51 -30.01
CA ASN A 489 7.22 -7.60 -31.37
C ASN A 489 8.53 -6.80 -31.47
N VAL A 490 9.59 -7.44 -31.96
CA VAL A 490 10.94 -6.85 -32.04
C VAL A 490 11.20 -6.16 -33.37
N THR A 491 11.85 -5.00 -33.37
CA THR A 491 12.28 -4.31 -34.59
C THR A 491 13.35 -5.15 -35.32
N SER A 492 12.95 -5.87 -36.37
CA SER A 492 13.82 -6.86 -37.05
C SER A 492 14.53 -6.33 -38.30
N ALA A 493 14.29 -5.07 -38.68
CA ALA A 493 14.90 -4.42 -39.84
C ALA A 493 15.68 -3.16 -39.43
N GLY A 494 16.92 -3.03 -39.91
CA GLY A 494 17.74 -1.83 -39.71
C GLY A 494 17.29 -0.67 -40.59
N PHE A 495 17.75 0.54 -40.28
CA PHE A 495 17.42 1.74 -41.05
C PHE A 495 18.68 2.57 -41.31
N THR A 496 19.08 2.70 -42.58
CA THR A 496 20.32 3.38 -42.99
C THR A 496 20.09 4.57 -43.94
N ALA A 497 18.84 5.00 -44.12
CA ALA A 497 18.44 6.06 -45.05
C ALA A 497 18.21 7.41 -44.34
N GLY A 498 18.86 7.61 -43.17
CA GLY A 498 18.73 8.82 -42.37
C GLY A 498 19.44 10.03 -42.98
N GLU A 499 19.07 11.22 -42.52
CA GLU A 499 19.74 12.46 -42.88
C GLU A 499 21.16 12.57 -42.28
N SER A 500 22.04 13.41 -42.85
CA SER A 500 23.39 13.70 -42.34
C SER A 500 23.58 15.19 -42.02
N TYR A 501 24.39 15.49 -41.01
CA TYR A 501 24.91 16.83 -40.68
C TYR A 501 26.27 17.06 -41.32
N ALA A 502 26.45 18.16 -42.04
CA ALA A 502 27.75 18.64 -42.49
C ALA A 502 28.41 19.43 -41.34
N VAL A 503 29.40 18.81 -40.70
CA VAL A 503 30.14 19.41 -39.59
C VAL A 503 31.38 20.12 -40.13
N ASP A 504 31.53 21.38 -39.78
CA ASP A 504 32.68 22.20 -40.13
C ASP A 504 33.31 22.83 -38.89
N ARG A 505 34.48 22.32 -38.51
CA ARG A 505 35.36 22.83 -37.45
C ARG A 505 36.58 23.53 -38.02
N GLN A 506 36.69 23.66 -39.34
CA GLN A 506 37.83 24.30 -39.95
C GLN A 506 37.70 25.79 -39.72
N ALA A 507 38.55 26.30 -38.85
CA ALA A 507 38.73 27.72 -38.71
C ALA A 507 39.24 28.30 -40.03
N PRO A 508 38.73 29.47 -40.46
CA PRO A 508 39.34 30.19 -41.56
C PRO A 508 40.80 30.50 -41.21
N ILE A 509 41.69 30.45 -42.20
CA ILE A 509 43.07 30.89 -42.07
C ILE A 509 43.33 32.02 -43.05
N VAL A 510 44.26 32.90 -42.70
CA VAL A 510 44.80 33.84 -43.68
C VAL A 510 45.75 33.07 -44.60
N THR A 511 45.49 33.09 -45.90
CA THR A 511 46.32 32.41 -46.90
C THR A 511 47.42 33.32 -47.44
N ALA A 512 47.19 34.64 -47.46
CA ALA A 512 48.19 35.61 -47.87
C ALA A 512 47.86 37.02 -47.36
N ILE A 513 48.90 37.77 -46.96
CA ILE A 513 48.87 39.23 -46.88
C ILE A 513 49.96 39.74 -47.81
N THR A 514 49.56 40.18 -49.00
CA THR A 514 50.50 40.58 -50.05
C THR A 514 50.32 42.03 -50.42
N ARG A 515 51.44 42.69 -50.67
CA ARG A 515 51.47 44.04 -51.19
C ARG A 515 50.81 44.12 -52.57
N VAL A 516 49.95 45.13 -52.76
CA VAL A 516 49.19 45.33 -54.01
C VAL A 516 49.80 46.41 -54.90
N ASN A 517 50.45 47.41 -54.31
CA ASN A 517 51.03 48.56 -55.02
C ASN A 517 52.49 48.81 -54.64
N THR A 518 53.30 49.46 -55.49
CA THR A 518 54.67 49.90 -55.12
C THR A 518 54.62 51.01 -54.08
N ALA A 519 55.56 51.03 -53.12
CA ALA A 519 55.53 51.98 -52.02
C ALA A 519 55.87 53.34 -52.61
N ASN A 520 54.93 54.27 -52.51
CA ASN A 520 55.19 55.66 -52.79
C ASN A 520 55.46 56.40 -51.47
N ALA A 521 55.74 57.69 -51.52
CA ALA A 521 56.15 58.45 -50.34
C ALA A 521 55.05 58.60 -49.25
N SER A 522 53.83 58.09 -49.46
CA SER A 522 52.68 58.34 -48.58
C SER A 522 51.78 57.15 -48.26
N SER A 523 51.78 56.05 -49.02
CA SER A 523 50.90 54.89 -48.76
C SER A 523 51.40 53.56 -49.33
N VAL A 524 50.97 52.46 -48.70
CA VAL A 524 51.06 51.08 -49.20
C VAL A 524 49.74 50.34 -48.96
N ASP A 525 49.30 49.54 -49.92
CA ASP A 525 48.09 48.73 -49.83
C ASP A 525 48.45 47.24 -49.75
N TYR A 526 47.74 46.52 -48.89
CA TYR A 526 47.85 45.07 -48.71
C TYR A 526 46.52 44.39 -49.08
N ALA A 527 46.61 43.28 -49.81
CA ALA A 527 45.50 42.36 -50.04
C ALA A 527 45.61 41.20 -49.06
N ILE A 528 44.56 41.01 -48.27
CA ILE A 528 44.43 39.98 -47.26
C ILE A 528 43.48 38.94 -47.84
N ARG A 529 43.99 37.73 -48.05
CA ARG A 529 43.23 36.57 -48.53
C ARG A 529 43.02 35.60 -47.39
N PHE A 530 41.79 35.12 -47.23
CA PHE A 530 41.42 34.05 -46.32
C PHE A 530 41.26 32.74 -47.08
N SER A 531 41.19 31.61 -46.38
CA SER A 531 40.92 30.29 -46.97
C SER A 531 39.47 30.13 -47.42
N GLU A 532 38.57 30.97 -46.90
CA GLU A 532 37.14 30.95 -47.12
C GLU A 532 36.52 32.31 -46.74
N PRO A 533 35.22 32.55 -47.03
CA PRO A 533 34.54 33.78 -46.63
C PRO A 533 34.50 33.99 -45.11
N VAL A 534 34.91 35.18 -44.67
CA VAL A 534 34.90 35.57 -43.24
C VAL A 534 33.98 36.75 -42.96
N LEU A 535 33.57 36.89 -41.70
CA LEU A 535 32.81 38.01 -41.13
C LEU A 535 33.67 38.68 -40.05
N GLY A 536 33.36 39.94 -39.72
CA GLY A 536 33.96 40.64 -38.58
C GLY A 536 35.26 41.39 -38.85
N VAL A 537 35.79 41.37 -40.08
CA VAL A 537 37.07 42.03 -40.42
C VAL A 537 36.96 43.56 -40.27
N ASP A 538 37.74 44.13 -39.35
CA ASP A 538 37.85 45.57 -39.09
C ASP A 538 39.28 46.03 -38.75
N GLY A 539 39.43 47.31 -38.40
CA GLY A 539 40.74 47.94 -38.15
C GLY A 539 41.48 47.44 -36.92
N SER A 540 40.77 46.85 -35.96
CA SER A 540 41.34 46.30 -34.74
C SER A 540 42.00 44.93 -34.93
N ASP A 541 41.75 44.28 -36.07
CA ASP A 541 42.29 42.96 -36.41
C ASP A 541 43.70 43.03 -36.99
N PHE A 542 44.22 44.23 -37.19
CA PHE A 542 45.48 44.45 -37.83
C PHE A 542 46.42 45.18 -36.88
N ILE A 543 47.62 44.61 -36.71
CA ILE A 543 48.71 45.28 -36.05
C ILE A 543 49.68 45.75 -37.11
N LEU A 544 49.94 47.05 -37.08
CA LEU A 544 50.99 47.66 -37.85
C LEU A 544 52.29 47.58 -37.06
N SER A 545 53.23 46.76 -37.54
CA SER A 545 54.61 46.78 -37.08
C SER A 545 55.37 47.81 -37.92
N THR A 546 55.65 48.98 -37.32
CA THR A 546 56.23 50.16 -37.99
C THR A 546 57.20 50.86 -37.06
N ILE A 547 58.15 51.60 -37.62
CA ILE A 547 58.92 52.61 -36.88
C ILE A 547 58.37 53.98 -37.36
N ASN A 548 58.00 54.89 -36.46
CA ASN A 548 57.37 56.20 -36.76
C ASN A 548 55.93 56.22 -37.37
N GLY A 549 54.89 55.87 -36.61
CA GLY A 549 53.57 56.52 -36.76
C GLY A 549 52.76 56.25 -38.03
N ALA A 550 52.97 55.14 -38.72
CA ALA A 550 52.10 54.70 -39.81
C ALA A 550 50.72 54.24 -39.28
N LEU A 551 49.66 54.61 -39.98
CA LEU A 551 48.26 54.34 -39.60
C LEU A 551 47.50 53.62 -40.71
N ILE A 552 46.58 52.73 -40.33
CA ILE A 552 45.58 52.15 -41.22
C ILE A 552 44.58 53.25 -41.56
N THR A 553 44.37 53.52 -42.84
CA THR A 553 43.51 54.60 -43.31
C THR A 553 42.19 54.11 -43.89
N ASN A 554 42.14 52.86 -44.37
CA ASN A 554 40.94 52.28 -44.96
C ASN A 554 40.99 50.75 -44.98
N ILE A 555 39.82 50.12 -44.86
CA ILE A 555 39.63 48.67 -45.04
C ILE A 555 38.39 48.49 -45.92
N THR A 556 38.55 47.75 -47.02
CA THR A 556 37.46 47.49 -47.96
C THR A 556 37.53 46.05 -48.47
N GLY A 557 36.38 45.46 -48.80
CA GLY A 557 36.28 44.06 -49.25
C GLY A 557 35.13 43.32 -48.59
N ALA A 558 34.93 42.07 -49.00
CA ALA A 558 33.93 41.15 -48.45
C ALA A 558 34.27 39.72 -48.87
N GLY A 559 33.75 38.72 -48.14
CA GLY A 559 34.01 37.32 -48.45
C GLY A 559 35.40 36.91 -48.01
N ASP A 560 36.21 36.36 -48.91
CA ASP A 560 37.55 35.82 -48.63
C ASP A 560 38.69 36.81 -48.97
N LEU A 561 38.37 38.02 -49.43
CA LEU A 561 39.35 39.01 -49.88
C LEU A 561 39.06 40.42 -49.35
N TYR A 562 40.03 40.98 -48.65
CA TYR A 562 40.02 42.35 -48.13
C TYR A 562 41.26 43.12 -48.58
N THR A 563 41.14 44.44 -48.68
CA THR A 563 42.23 45.36 -48.97
C THR A 563 42.37 46.36 -47.83
N VAL A 564 43.57 46.46 -47.26
CA VAL A 564 43.92 47.37 -46.15
C VAL A 564 44.96 48.39 -46.64
N SER A 565 44.64 49.67 -46.50
CA SER A 565 45.53 50.79 -46.87
C SER A 565 46.25 51.37 -45.66
N VAL A 566 47.56 51.57 -45.78
CA VAL A 566 48.46 52.00 -44.69
C VAL A 566 49.28 53.23 -45.12
N SER A 567 49.30 54.27 -44.29
CA SER A 567 50.10 55.49 -44.51
C SER A 567 51.59 55.30 -44.18
N ILE A 568 52.50 55.99 -44.86
CA ILE A 568 53.97 55.91 -44.66
C ILE A 568 54.49 57.24 -44.09
N GLN A 569 55.41 57.17 -43.10
CA GLN A 569 56.05 58.34 -42.47
C GLN A 569 57.59 58.25 -42.50
N PRO A 570 58.34 59.36 -42.36
CA PRO A 570 59.80 59.35 -42.33
C PRO A 570 60.37 58.64 -41.08
N GLY A 571 61.32 57.71 -41.25
CA GLY A 571 62.00 56.98 -40.15
C GLY A 571 61.47 55.55 -39.90
N SER A 572 60.55 55.07 -40.73
CA SER A 572 60.14 53.67 -40.70
C SER A 572 61.25 52.79 -41.23
N ASP A 573 61.91 52.00 -40.38
CA ASP A 573 62.88 50.98 -40.78
C ASP A 573 62.20 49.59 -41.03
N SER A 574 60.88 49.50 -41.10
CA SER A 574 60.13 48.47 -41.84
C SER A 574 58.64 48.70 -41.64
N ILE A 575 57.81 48.31 -42.61
CA ILE A 575 56.37 48.25 -42.44
C ILE A 575 55.94 46.83 -42.72
N ARG A 576 55.39 46.17 -41.70
CA ARG A 576 54.72 44.89 -41.84
C ARG A 576 53.29 45.06 -41.33
N LEU A 577 52.32 44.79 -42.19
CA LEU A 577 50.91 44.69 -41.78
C LEU A 577 50.66 43.25 -41.34
N ASP A 578 50.51 43.05 -40.05
CA ASP A 578 50.17 41.75 -39.49
C ASP A 578 48.68 41.70 -39.25
N LEU A 579 48.07 40.56 -39.56
CA LEU A 579 46.76 40.25 -39.02
C LEU A 579 46.98 39.70 -37.61
N ASN A 580 46.49 40.44 -36.63
CA ASN A 580 46.43 40.07 -35.23
C ASN A 580 45.00 39.65 -34.91
N ASN A 581 44.80 38.35 -34.89
CA ASN A 581 43.54 37.75 -34.52
C ASN A 581 43.20 38.11 -33.06
N ASN A 582 42.28 39.06 -32.90
CA ASN A 582 41.72 39.50 -31.62
C ASN A 582 40.44 38.72 -31.26
N GLY A 583 40.07 37.71 -32.06
CA GLY A 583 38.86 36.91 -31.89
C GLY A 583 37.58 37.51 -32.49
N SER A 584 37.66 38.59 -33.27
CA SER A 584 36.49 39.19 -33.94
C SER A 584 36.13 38.48 -35.26
N ILE A 585 37.12 37.90 -35.94
CA ILE A 585 36.97 37.31 -37.27
C ILE A 585 36.49 35.86 -37.15
N THR A 586 35.34 35.57 -37.76
CA THR A 586 34.79 34.21 -37.85
C THR A 586 34.39 33.87 -39.28
N ASP A 587 34.21 32.58 -39.58
CA ASP A 587 33.42 32.18 -40.73
C ASP A 587 31.90 32.38 -40.48
N ALA A 588 31.07 31.91 -41.41
CA ALA A 588 29.60 31.96 -41.29
C ALA A 588 29.02 31.05 -40.21
N LEU A 589 29.77 30.04 -39.75
CA LEU A 589 29.39 29.10 -38.70
C LEU A 589 29.91 29.51 -37.32
N GLY A 590 30.74 30.55 -37.24
CA GLY A 590 31.31 31.07 -36.01
C GLY A 590 32.64 30.44 -35.62
N ASN A 591 33.30 29.66 -36.51
CA ASN A 591 34.67 29.23 -36.26
C ASN A 591 35.58 30.44 -36.28
N LEU A 592 36.27 30.69 -35.16
CA LEU A 592 37.22 31.80 -35.04
C LEU A 592 38.39 31.57 -35.97
N LEU A 593 38.87 32.66 -36.60
CA LEU A 593 40.09 32.65 -37.39
C LEU A 593 41.22 31.95 -36.62
N ASN A 594 41.99 31.10 -37.28
CA ASN A 594 43.08 30.40 -36.62
C ASN A 594 44.41 31.12 -36.83
N GLY A 595 44.94 31.63 -35.72
CA GLY A 595 46.27 32.20 -35.63
C GLY A 595 46.37 33.63 -36.17
N ASN A 596 47.49 34.24 -35.82
CA ASN A 596 47.93 35.48 -36.44
C ASN A 596 48.59 35.16 -37.77
N PHE A 597 48.58 36.12 -38.69
CA PHE A 597 49.30 35.99 -39.94
C PHE A 597 50.24 37.17 -40.10
N LEU A 598 51.53 36.85 -40.24
CA LEU A 598 52.54 37.87 -40.48
C LEU A 598 52.46 38.29 -41.94
N GLY A 599 52.31 39.59 -42.16
CA GLY A 599 52.42 40.13 -43.51
C GLY A 599 53.82 40.04 -44.05
N GLU A 600 53.96 40.26 -45.35
CA GLU A 600 55.28 40.51 -45.93
C GLU A 600 55.90 41.76 -45.26
N ILE A 601 57.13 41.62 -44.74
CA ILE A 601 57.89 42.77 -44.22
C ILE A 601 58.36 43.59 -45.41
N VAL A 602 57.86 44.81 -45.51
CA VAL A 602 58.49 45.82 -46.35
C VAL A 602 59.64 46.42 -45.55
N ASN A 603 60.83 45.83 -45.70
CA ASN A 603 62.02 46.20 -44.94
C ASN A 603 62.49 47.63 -45.18
N ILE A 604 62.85 48.28 -44.08
CA ILE A 604 63.65 49.51 -44.07
C ILE A 604 64.78 49.43 -42.94
N ALA A 605 65.13 48.26 -42.36
CA ALA A 605 66.20 47.79 -41.39
C ALA A 605 66.61 48.47 -40.01
N ILE A 606 66.34 47.89 -38.78
CA ILE A 606 67.12 47.76 -37.45
C ILE A 606 66.51 46.69 -36.43
N ASP A 607 67.27 46.05 -35.48
CA ASP A 607 66.94 44.91 -34.52
C ASP A 607 66.95 45.28 -32.98
N THR A 608 65.97 44.82 -32.15
CA THR A 608 65.71 45.25 -30.73
C THR A 608 65.27 44.11 -29.75
N PRO A 609 65.67 44.10 -28.44
CA PRO A 609 65.27 43.07 -27.46
C PRO A 609 63.78 43.16 -27.07
N ILE A 610 63.08 42.05 -26.81
CA ILE A 610 61.63 42.03 -26.53
C ILE A 610 61.23 41.17 -25.31
N LEU A 611 60.13 41.53 -24.65
CA LEU A 611 59.50 40.70 -23.61
C LEU A 611 58.77 39.51 -24.27
N THR A 612 59.01 38.29 -23.77
CA THR A 612 58.43 37.06 -24.35
C THR A 612 57.29 36.47 -23.54
N SER A 613 57.30 36.55 -22.21
CA SER A 613 56.17 36.10 -21.38
C SER A 613 56.15 36.71 -19.99
N MET A 614 54.95 36.80 -19.41
CA MET A 614 54.72 37.17 -18.01
C MET A 614 53.53 36.38 -17.46
N ILE A 615 53.81 35.29 -16.75
CA ILE A 615 52.82 34.28 -16.33
C ILE A 615 52.75 34.10 -14.82
N ARG A 616 51.65 33.55 -14.32
CA ARG A 616 51.44 33.19 -12.91
C ARG A 616 52.23 31.93 -12.53
N ALA A 617 52.74 31.86 -11.28
CA ALA A 617 53.48 30.71 -10.75
C ALA A 617 52.94 30.13 -9.42
N SER A 618 52.03 30.83 -8.75
CA SER A 618 51.21 30.35 -7.61
C SER A 618 49.79 29.91 -8.03
N ALA A 619 49.07 29.23 -7.13
CA ALA A 619 47.68 28.78 -7.33
C ALA A 619 46.70 29.93 -7.60
N ASN A 620 45.67 29.68 -8.41
CA ASN A 620 44.66 30.66 -8.81
C ASN A 620 43.29 29.96 -8.99
N PRO A 621 42.16 30.45 -8.43
CA PRO A 621 42.05 31.59 -7.50
C PRO A 621 42.79 31.35 -6.17
N THR A 622 43.07 32.40 -5.40
CA THR A 622 43.82 32.25 -4.14
C THR A 622 43.44 33.27 -3.07
N ASN A 623 43.47 32.84 -1.81
CA ASN A 623 43.38 33.69 -0.63
C ASN A 623 44.73 34.00 0.03
N ALA A 624 45.84 33.48 -0.54
CA ALA A 624 47.17 33.64 0.03
C ALA A 624 47.57 35.11 0.12
N ALA A 625 48.40 35.46 1.11
CA ALA A 625 48.87 36.84 1.28
C ALA A 625 49.92 37.28 0.24
N ARG A 626 50.51 36.31 -0.50
CA ARG A 626 51.56 36.53 -1.50
C ARG A 626 51.44 35.52 -2.64
N VAL A 627 51.84 35.93 -3.84
CA VAL A 627 51.88 35.11 -5.07
C VAL A 627 53.10 35.47 -5.92
N ASP A 628 53.48 34.58 -6.83
CA ASP A 628 54.65 34.72 -7.70
C ASP A 628 54.27 34.83 -9.18
N PHE A 629 54.98 35.68 -9.93
CA PHE A 629 54.96 35.75 -11.40
C PHE A 629 56.31 35.34 -11.98
N ILE A 630 56.33 34.79 -13.21
CA ILE A 630 57.54 34.54 -14.00
C ILE A 630 57.54 35.45 -15.23
N VAL A 631 58.56 36.30 -15.35
CA VAL A 631 58.78 37.24 -16.47
C VAL A 631 59.97 36.74 -17.30
N THR A 632 59.83 36.67 -18.63
CA THR A 632 60.85 36.14 -19.55
C THR A 632 61.12 37.10 -20.71
N PHE A 633 62.38 37.32 -21.04
CA PHE A 633 62.82 38.15 -22.17
C PHE A 633 63.41 37.32 -23.33
N SER A 634 63.48 37.89 -24.54
CA SER A 634 63.99 37.21 -25.75
C SER A 634 65.48 36.90 -25.70
N GLU A 635 66.20 37.63 -24.85
CA GLU A 635 67.62 37.49 -24.57
C GLU A 635 67.92 37.96 -23.14
N PRO A 636 69.12 37.72 -22.59
CA PRO A 636 69.51 38.26 -21.29
C PRO A 636 69.48 39.80 -21.28
N VAL A 637 68.71 40.37 -20.35
CA VAL A 637 68.62 41.81 -20.14
C VAL A 637 69.23 42.21 -18.79
N SER A 638 69.58 43.48 -18.68
CA SER A 638 70.02 44.15 -17.45
C SER A 638 69.08 45.31 -17.13
N GLY A 639 69.02 45.73 -15.86
CA GLY A 639 68.22 46.88 -15.43
C GLY A 639 66.87 46.57 -14.81
N VAL A 640 66.44 45.29 -14.77
CA VAL A 640 65.14 44.88 -14.19
C VAL A 640 65.13 45.06 -12.67
N ASP A 641 64.31 45.98 -12.16
CA ASP A 641 64.08 46.25 -10.75
C ASP A 641 62.60 46.51 -10.41
N ALA A 642 62.31 46.81 -9.13
CA ALA A 642 60.93 46.97 -8.66
C ALA A 642 60.22 48.22 -9.22
N SER A 643 60.96 49.21 -9.71
CA SER A 643 60.39 50.41 -10.33
C SER A 643 59.87 50.16 -11.74
N ASP A 644 60.34 49.09 -12.39
CA ASP A 644 59.85 48.68 -13.69
C ASP A 644 58.49 47.98 -13.58
N PHE A 645 58.01 47.63 -12.38
CA PHE A 645 56.76 46.91 -12.22
C PHE A 645 55.69 47.71 -11.48
N ALA A 646 54.43 47.49 -11.86
CA ALA A 646 53.29 47.92 -11.08
C ALA A 646 52.22 46.83 -10.97
N LEU A 647 51.36 47.01 -9.98
CA LEU A 647 50.27 46.11 -9.70
C LEU A 647 48.95 46.86 -9.77
N THR A 648 47.94 46.24 -10.40
CA THR A 648 46.62 46.84 -10.61
C THR A 648 45.86 47.17 -9.32
N ASN A 649 46.17 46.52 -8.20
CA ASN A 649 45.50 46.71 -6.91
C ASN A 649 46.33 47.46 -5.85
N ALA A 650 47.45 48.10 -6.26
CA ALA A 650 48.38 48.85 -5.40
C ALA A 650 49.02 48.02 -4.26
N ALA A 651 49.02 46.69 -4.36
CA ALA A 651 49.88 45.87 -3.49
C ALA A 651 51.37 46.08 -3.84
N GLY A 652 52.28 45.80 -2.90
CA GLY A 652 53.71 46.00 -3.11
C GLY A 652 54.40 44.80 -3.75
N ILE A 653 55.43 45.05 -4.58
CA ILE A 653 56.43 44.05 -4.96
C ILE A 653 57.24 43.69 -3.71
N ILE A 654 57.29 42.41 -3.36
CA ILE A 654 57.96 41.91 -2.15
C ILE A 654 59.40 41.51 -2.48
N ASN A 655 59.61 40.82 -3.61
CA ASN A 655 60.92 40.32 -4.01
C ASN A 655 61.02 40.14 -5.53
N ILE A 656 62.22 40.33 -6.09
CA ILE A 656 62.56 40.04 -7.48
C ILE A 656 63.79 39.14 -7.49
N ASN A 657 63.65 37.92 -8.02
CA ASN A 657 64.75 36.96 -8.14
C ASN A 657 65.17 36.82 -9.61
N ASN A 658 66.44 37.12 -9.91
CA ASN A 658 67.01 37.08 -11.26
C ASN A 658 67.59 35.70 -11.57
N ALA A 659 67.11 35.09 -12.65
CA ALA A 659 67.60 33.85 -13.24
C ALA A 659 67.70 33.97 -14.78
N ASN A 660 68.22 35.10 -15.27
CA ASN A 660 68.35 35.50 -16.68
C ASN A 660 68.33 34.34 -17.70
N PRO A 661 67.44 34.37 -18.73
CA PRO A 661 66.53 35.46 -19.09
C PRO A 661 65.20 35.49 -18.32
N PHE A 662 65.07 34.73 -17.21
CA PHE A 662 63.85 34.62 -16.41
C PHE A 662 63.93 35.39 -15.09
N TYR A 663 62.81 35.96 -14.64
CA TYR A 663 62.69 36.65 -13.35
C TYR A 663 61.46 36.16 -12.61
N ILE A 664 61.61 35.82 -11.32
CA ILE A 664 60.49 35.48 -10.44
C ILE A 664 60.15 36.69 -9.57
N ILE A 665 58.94 37.20 -9.72
CA ILE A 665 58.44 38.40 -9.02
C ILE A 665 57.42 37.97 -7.97
N THR A 666 57.80 38.04 -6.69
CA THR A 666 56.89 37.79 -5.56
C THR A 666 56.18 39.08 -5.19
N VAL A 667 54.86 39.05 -5.13
CA VAL A 667 54.01 40.21 -4.85
C VAL A 667 53.03 39.97 -3.72
N GLY A 668 52.65 41.03 -3.01
CA GLY A 668 51.53 40.98 -2.07
C GLY A 668 50.19 40.96 -2.82
N THR A 669 49.16 40.34 -2.24
CA THR A 669 47.84 40.27 -2.90
C THR A 669 46.81 41.25 -2.32
N GLY A 670 47.16 41.99 -1.26
CA GLY A 670 46.21 42.89 -0.56
C GLY A 670 45.25 42.16 0.39
N THR A 671 44.15 42.82 0.78
CA THR A 671 43.17 42.33 1.78
C THR A 671 41.73 42.25 1.26
N LYS A 672 41.48 42.52 -0.02
CA LYS A 672 40.16 42.53 -0.63
C LYS A 672 40.14 41.61 -1.84
N ASP A 673 38.95 41.17 -2.23
CA ASP A 673 38.73 40.42 -3.46
C ASP A 673 39.03 41.28 -4.68
N GLY A 674 39.37 40.62 -5.77
CA GLY A 674 39.52 41.25 -7.07
C GLY A 674 40.71 40.74 -7.86
N GLU A 675 40.96 41.42 -8.96
CA GLU A 675 42.00 41.04 -9.91
C GLU A 675 43.35 41.70 -9.59
N LEU A 676 44.37 40.87 -9.42
CA LEU A 676 45.77 41.28 -9.26
C LEU A 676 46.54 40.95 -10.53
N LYS A 677 47.01 41.97 -11.22
CA LYS A 677 47.80 41.84 -12.44
C LYS A 677 49.12 42.57 -12.28
N LEU A 678 50.20 41.91 -12.70
CA LEU A 678 51.53 42.53 -12.80
C LEU A 678 51.64 43.21 -14.16
N GLU A 679 52.11 44.45 -14.15
CA GLU A 679 52.47 45.21 -15.33
C GLU A 679 53.95 45.57 -15.28
N LEU A 680 54.59 45.54 -16.44
CA LEU A 680 55.96 46.01 -16.62
C LEU A 680 55.90 47.34 -17.39
N TYR A 681 56.35 48.41 -16.75
CA TYR A 681 56.63 49.69 -17.36
C TYR A 681 58.10 49.76 -17.72
N ASP A 682 58.37 49.69 -19.01
CA ASP A 682 59.69 49.96 -19.52
C ASP A 682 59.89 51.47 -19.64
N ASN A 683 60.92 51.99 -19.00
CA ASN A 683 61.33 53.40 -19.08
C ASN A 683 62.70 53.55 -19.76
N ASP A 684 63.05 52.55 -20.60
CA ASP A 684 64.34 52.33 -21.23
C ASP A 684 65.47 51.91 -20.25
N SER A 685 65.16 51.60 -18.98
CA SER A 685 66.10 51.02 -18.00
C SER A 685 66.50 49.59 -18.36
N ILE A 686 65.61 48.83 -18.99
CA ILE A 686 65.80 47.43 -19.31
C ILE A 686 66.48 47.32 -20.67
N GLN A 687 67.72 46.86 -20.70
CA GLN A 687 68.55 46.88 -21.91
C GLN A 687 69.28 45.56 -22.12
N ASN A 688 69.55 45.23 -23.39
CA ASN A 688 70.45 44.13 -23.73
C ASN A 688 71.93 44.53 -23.54
N ALA A 689 72.84 43.60 -23.82
CA ALA A 689 74.28 43.81 -23.63
C ALA A 689 74.87 44.96 -24.47
N GLN A 690 74.17 45.39 -25.52
CA GLN A 690 74.55 46.47 -26.43
C GLN A 690 73.99 47.84 -26.02
N GLY A 691 73.22 47.91 -24.92
CA GLY A 691 72.60 49.15 -24.42
C GLY A 691 71.35 49.56 -25.21
N ILE A 692 70.77 48.65 -25.98
CA ILE A 692 69.51 48.88 -26.70
C ILE A 692 68.36 48.58 -25.74
N PRO A 693 67.42 49.52 -25.51
CA PRO A 693 66.33 49.31 -24.58
C PRO A 693 65.26 48.34 -25.10
N LEU A 694 64.49 47.78 -24.17
CA LEU A 694 63.43 46.80 -24.40
C LEU A 694 62.37 47.35 -25.36
N GLY A 695 62.30 46.80 -26.57
CA GLY A 695 61.36 47.24 -27.60
C GLY A 695 61.78 48.51 -28.37
N GLY A 696 62.98 49.05 -28.13
CA GLY A 696 63.50 50.26 -28.78
C GLY A 696 63.61 51.45 -27.82
N ILE A 697 63.70 52.68 -28.34
CA ILE A 697 63.71 53.91 -27.51
C ILE A 697 62.27 54.38 -27.31
N GLY A 698 61.82 54.43 -26.06
CA GLY A 698 60.53 54.98 -25.67
C GLY A 698 59.76 54.04 -24.75
N ALA A 699 58.99 54.63 -23.82
CA ALA A 699 58.36 53.87 -22.76
C ALA A 699 57.33 52.84 -23.28
N GLY A 700 57.54 51.57 -22.92
CA GLY A 700 56.64 50.44 -23.20
C GLY A 700 55.83 50.03 -21.96
N ARG A 701 54.63 49.48 -22.15
CA ARG A 701 53.85 48.87 -21.05
C ARG A 701 53.42 47.47 -21.45
N PHE A 702 53.82 46.49 -20.65
CA PHE A 702 53.47 45.09 -20.83
C PHE A 702 52.61 44.63 -19.66
N SER A 703 51.74 43.67 -19.94
CA SER A 703 50.70 43.22 -19.02
C SER A 703 50.77 41.71 -18.88
N GLY A 704 50.94 41.23 -17.65
CA GLY A 704 50.97 39.80 -17.34
C GLY A 704 49.59 39.19 -17.20
N GLU A 705 49.59 37.90 -16.89
CA GLU A 705 48.40 37.17 -16.44
C GLU A 705 47.80 37.76 -15.14
N THR A 706 46.52 37.48 -14.88
CA THR A 706 45.78 38.02 -13.72
C THR A 706 45.50 36.96 -12.67
N TYR A 707 45.84 37.21 -11.41
CA TYR A 707 45.34 36.44 -10.27
C TYR A 707 43.95 36.91 -9.86
N SER A 708 43.04 35.97 -9.63
CA SER A 708 41.76 36.21 -8.95
C SER A 708 41.97 36.02 -7.45
N ILE A 709 42.04 37.14 -6.73
CA ILE A 709 42.14 37.16 -5.28
C ILE A 709 40.73 37.05 -4.72
N ASP A 710 40.54 36.07 -3.85
CA ASP A 710 39.26 35.80 -3.23
C ASP A 710 39.46 35.60 -1.72
N ARG A 711 38.93 36.54 -0.94
CA ARG A 711 38.92 36.58 0.52
C ARG A 711 37.51 36.42 1.07
N THR A 712 36.50 36.31 0.21
CA THR A 712 35.13 36.11 0.65
C THR A 712 34.95 34.65 0.97
N ALA A 713 34.60 34.37 2.21
CA ALA A 713 34.26 33.02 2.61
C ALA A 713 32.89 32.63 2.03
N PRO A 714 32.75 31.40 1.50
CA PRO A 714 31.47 30.93 0.99
C PRO A 714 30.44 30.84 2.12
N GLN A 715 29.15 30.95 1.80
CA GLN A 715 28.05 30.81 2.74
C GLN A 715 26.95 29.90 2.19
N VAL A 716 26.30 29.12 3.06
CA VAL A 716 25.03 28.47 2.71
C VAL A 716 23.95 29.55 2.66
N THR A 717 23.32 29.70 1.50
CA THR A 717 22.25 30.69 1.27
C THR A 717 20.87 30.10 1.46
N SER A 718 20.68 28.82 1.14
CA SER A 718 19.42 28.11 1.39
C SER A 718 19.60 26.59 1.46
N ILE A 719 18.71 25.94 2.21
CA ILE A 719 18.50 24.50 2.16
C ILE A 719 17.00 24.29 1.96
N ILE A 720 16.60 23.95 0.73
CA ILE A 720 15.20 23.84 0.34
C ILE A 720 14.84 22.39 0.00
N ARG A 721 13.55 22.06 0.09
CA ARG A 721 13.04 20.75 -0.28
C ARG A 721 12.85 20.66 -1.81
N ALA A 722 13.28 19.57 -2.43
CA ALA A 722 13.06 19.26 -3.84
C ALA A 722 12.02 18.15 -3.97
N GLY A 723 10.76 18.55 -4.18
CA GLY A 723 9.65 17.62 -4.36
C GLY A 723 8.44 17.93 -3.50
N ASN A 724 7.44 17.06 -3.59
CA ASN A 724 6.16 17.25 -2.92
C ASN A 724 6.29 17.08 -1.39
N SER A 725 5.57 17.92 -0.65
CA SER A 725 5.43 17.82 0.81
C SER A 725 3.95 18.01 1.14
N PRO A 726 3.23 16.96 1.60
CA PRO A 726 3.76 15.69 2.09
C PRO A 726 4.29 14.75 0.99
N THR A 727 5.36 14.01 1.27
CA THR A 727 5.88 12.93 0.41
C THR A 727 5.61 11.55 1.01
N SER A 728 5.26 10.58 0.16
CA SER A 728 5.18 9.16 0.50
C SER A 728 6.39 8.36 -0.01
N ASN A 729 7.24 8.97 -0.85
CA ASN A 729 8.39 8.34 -1.48
C ASN A 729 9.39 7.81 -0.45
N PRO A 730 10.14 6.73 -0.76
CA PRO A 730 11.14 6.17 0.14
C PRO A 730 12.35 7.09 0.34
N THR A 731 12.54 8.07 -0.54
CA THR A 731 13.58 9.10 -0.45
C THR A 731 12.99 10.51 -0.58
N ALA A 732 13.72 11.50 -0.09
CA ALA A 732 13.44 12.92 -0.23
C ALA A 732 14.75 13.66 -0.51
N ASP A 733 14.71 14.62 -1.42
CA ASP A 733 15.90 15.36 -1.85
C ASP A 733 15.88 16.79 -1.31
N PHE A 734 16.98 17.24 -0.74
CA PHE A 734 17.19 18.64 -0.37
C PHE A 734 18.17 19.29 -1.33
N ILE A 735 17.90 20.53 -1.74
CA ILE A 735 18.85 21.35 -2.49
C ILE A 735 19.50 22.32 -1.53
N VAL A 736 20.81 22.18 -1.36
CA VAL A 736 21.68 23.10 -0.62
C VAL A 736 22.31 24.04 -1.62
N THR A 737 22.16 25.35 -1.39
CA THR A 737 22.73 26.38 -2.26
C THR A 737 23.82 27.13 -1.50
N PHE A 738 25.02 27.17 -2.07
CA PHE A 738 26.12 28.01 -1.57
C PHE A 738 26.17 29.35 -2.32
N SER A 739 26.80 30.37 -1.74
CA SER A 739 27.00 31.68 -2.38
C SER A 739 27.95 31.62 -3.57
N GLU A 740 28.76 30.57 -3.67
CA GLU A 740 29.76 30.31 -4.69
C GLU A 740 30.17 28.82 -4.70
N PRO A 741 30.94 28.34 -5.70
CA PRO A 741 31.42 26.95 -5.75
C PRO A 741 32.32 26.59 -4.55
N VAL A 742 32.07 25.41 -3.96
CA VAL A 742 32.79 24.91 -2.78
C VAL A 742 33.38 23.51 -3.01
N ASN A 743 34.37 23.16 -2.20
CA ASN A 743 35.06 21.88 -2.14
C ASN A 743 34.76 21.18 -0.79
N ASN A 744 35.02 19.87 -0.74
CA ASN A 744 34.89 19.04 0.47
C ASN A 744 33.48 18.96 1.08
N VAL A 745 32.42 18.97 0.27
CA VAL A 745 31.07 18.70 0.78
C VAL A 745 30.84 17.20 0.90
N ASP A 746 30.67 16.71 2.11
CA ASP A 746 30.37 15.31 2.41
C ASP A 746 29.20 15.13 3.40
N ALA A 747 28.85 13.88 3.72
CA ALA A 747 27.69 13.58 4.55
C ALA A 747 27.85 14.02 6.02
N ASN A 748 29.07 14.18 6.52
CA ASN A 748 29.35 14.63 7.89
C ASN A 748 29.10 16.13 8.07
N ASP A 749 29.03 16.89 6.97
CA ASP A 749 28.69 18.32 7.00
C ASP A 749 27.23 18.57 7.34
N PHE A 750 26.36 17.54 7.34
CA PHE A 750 24.93 17.72 7.50
C PHE A 750 24.37 17.02 8.74
N ILE A 751 23.38 17.66 9.36
CA ILE A 751 22.62 17.15 10.49
C ILE A 751 21.19 16.92 10.04
N LEU A 752 20.70 15.68 10.18
CA LEU A 752 19.32 15.32 9.86
C LEU A 752 18.45 15.33 11.13
N THR A 753 17.57 16.32 11.25
CA THR A 753 16.61 16.42 12.36
C THR A 753 15.31 15.68 12.01
N GLN A 754 14.83 14.84 12.92
CA GLN A 754 13.71 13.91 12.71
C GLN A 754 12.62 14.12 13.77
N THR A 755 11.35 14.16 13.36
CA THR A 755 10.20 14.15 14.29
C THR A 755 9.22 13.07 13.85
N ASN A 756 8.89 12.12 14.73
CA ASN A 756 7.99 10.99 14.46
C ASN A 756 8.37 10.15 13.23
N VAL A 757 9.68 10.11 12.92
CA VAL A 757 10.29 9.26 11.90
C VAL A 757 11.56 8.67 12.50
N ILE A 758 11.87 7.40 12.20
CA ILE A 758 13.13 6.76 12.61
C ILE A 758 13.80 6.06 11.42
N LYS A 759 15.09 5.73 11.56
CA LYS A 759 15.93 5.08 10.53
C LYS A 759 16.09 5.89 9.23
N SER A 760 15.80 7.19 9.23
CA SER A 760 16.19 8.05 8.11
C SER A 760 17.69 8.36 8.17
N ALA A 761 18.35 8.38 7.01
CA ALA A 761 19.76 8.65 6.83
C ALA A 761 20.02 9.39 5.50
N ILE A 762 21.16 10.06 5.41
CA ILE A 762 21.67 10.60 4.14
C ILE A 762 22.16 9.42 3.30
N LEU A 763 21.67 9.33 2.06
CA LEU A 763 21.96 8.24 1.13
C LEU A 763 23.00 8.63 0.08
N GLY A 764 23.02 9.90 -0.32
CA GLY A 764 23.90 10.37 -1.38
C GLY A 764 23.94 11.88 -1.48
N ILE A 765 25.02 12.38 -2.08
CA ILE A 765 25.28 13.79 -2.34
C ILE A 765 25.69 13.90 -3.80
N GLN A 766 24.99 14.74 -4.56
CA GLN A 766 25.32 15.05 -5.94
C GLN A 766 25.77 16.51 -6.06
N ASN A 767 26.97 16.72 -6.58
CA ASN A 767 27.52 18.05 -6.87
C ASN A 767 26.93 18.59 -8.18
N ALA A 768 26.42 19.82 -8.12
CA ALA A 768 26.07 20.65 -9.26
C ALA A 768 26.42 22.13 -8.94
N ASP A 769 27.69 22.38 -8.57
CA ASP A 769 28.23 23.68 -8.11
C ASP A 769 27.51 24.90 -8.74
N PRO A 770 26.98 25.86 -7.94
CA PRO A 770 27.05 25.98 -6.48
C PRO A 770 25.91 25.24 -5.72
N PHE A 771 25.18 24.34 -6.38
CA PHE A 771 24.07 23.60 -5.80
C PHE A 771 24.47 22.16 -5.47
N TYR A 772 23.96 21.64 -4.36
CA TYR A 772 24.15 20.25 -3.96
C TYR A 772 22.80 19.61 -3.70
N VAL A 773 22.57 18.45 -4.29
CA VAL A 773 21.37 17.64 -4.02
C VAL A 773 21.73 16.59 -2.99
N ILE A 774 21.11 16.66 -1.82
CA ILE A 774 21.30 15.73 -0.71
C ILE A 774 20.08 14.82 -0.65
N THR A 775 20.26 13.57 -1.06
CA THR A 775 19.20 12.55 -1.01
C THR A 775 19.19 11.88 0.35
N VAL A 776 18.04 11.91 1.02
CA VAL A 776 17.82 11.24 2.31
C VAL A 776 16.76 10.16 2.20
N SER A 777 16.89 9.07 2.95
CA SER A 777 15.80 8.09 3.11
C SER A 777 14.71 8.66 4.02
N THR A 778 13.44 8.50 3.69
CA THR A 778 12.32 9.03 4.50
C THR A 778 12.00 8.21 5.75
N GLY A 779 12.69 7.08 5.97
CA GLY A 779 12.57 6.28 7.19
C GLY A 779 11.19 5.66 7.44
N ALA A 780 10.97 5.21 8.67
CA ALA A 780 9.70 4.65 9.15
C ALA A 780 8.92 5.70 9.94
N GLY A 781 7.65 5.88 9.60
CA GLY A 781 6.79 6.86 10.26
C GLY A 781 6.13 7.86 9.33
N SER A 782 5.11 8.54 9.84
CA SER A 782 4.63 9.79 9.25
C SER A 782 5.02 10.91 10.20
N GLY A 783 5.70 11.92 9.69
CA GLY A 783 6.33 12.94 10.53
C GLY A 783 7.08 13.97 9.71
N ALA A 784 8.20 14.46 10.22
CA ALA A 784 8.95 15.54 9.59
C ALA A 784 10.45 15.26 9.53
N LEU A 785 11.07 15.62 8.41
CA LEU A 785 12.52 15.61 8.22
C LEU A 785 13.00 17.03 7.86
N ARG A 786 14.08 17.47 8.50
CA ARG A 786 14.78 18.72 8.16
C ARG A 786 16.28 18.44 8.05
N LEU A 787 16.90 18.94 6.99
CA LEU A 787 18.35 18.90 6.80
C LEU A 787 18.94 20.25 7.20
N ASP A 788 19.91 20.22 8.11
CA ASP A 788 20.66 21.39 8.57
C ASP A 788 22.16 21.18 8.29
N LEU A 789 22.94 22.26 8.30
CA LEU A 789 24.41 22.19 8.20
C LEU A 789 25.04 22.08 9.59
N ALA A 790 26.01 21.20 9.75
CA ALA A 790 26.80 21.02 10.95
C ALA A 790 27.70 22.23 11.23
N THR A 791 28.04 22.44 12.51
CA THR A 791 28.89 23.55 12.96
C THR A 791 30.38 23.31 12.72
N ASN A 792 30.78 22.08 12.40
CA ASN A 792 32.16 21.65 12.17
C ASN A 792 32.43 21.25 10.72
N ALA A 793 31.60 21.70 9.78
CA ALA A 793 31.79 21.42 8.36
C ALA A 793 33.16 21.92 7.88
N ASP A 794 33.93 21.10 7.16
CA ASP A 794 35.28 21.41 6.67
C ASP A 794 35.30 21.92 5.22
N ILE A 795 34.13 22.38 4.76
CA ILE A 795 33.89 22.97 3.45
C ILE A 795 34.71 24.25 3.24
N THR A 796 35.40 24.32 2.11
CA THR A 796 36.16 25.50 1.66
C THR A 796 35.83 25.86 0.22
N ASP A 797 35.98 27.11 -0.21
CA ASP A 797 35.92 27.46 -1.64
C ASP A 797 37.16 26.97 -2.43
N ARG A 798 37.29 27.40 -3.70
CA ARG A 798 38.44 27.11 -4.57
C ARG A 798 39.69 27.90 -4.22
N ALA A 799 39.56 29.04 -3.54
CA ALA A 799 40.67 29.87 -3.07
C ALA A 799 41.21 29.40 -1.70
N GLY A 800 40.46 28.53 -1.01
CA GLY A 800 40.78 27.96 0.29
C GLY A 800 40.16 28.71 1.48
N ASN A 801 39.14 29.56 1.31
CA ASN A 801 38.45 30.17 2.45
C ASN A 801 37.46 29.19 3.07
N ALA A 802 37.45 29.08 4.39
CA ALA A 802 36.51 28.23 5.13
C ALA A 802 35.11 28.84 5.17
N LEU A 803 34.09 28.00 5.11
CA LEU A 803 32.67 28.41 5.13
C LEU A 803 32.33 29.36 6.30
N ALA A 804 31.73 30.51 5.99
CA ALA A 804 31.52 31.58 6.98
C ALA A 804 30.37 31.32 7.97
N ASN A 805 29.35 30.55 7.58
CA ASN A 805 28.14 30.30 8.36
C ASN A 805 27.89 28.81 8.63
N ALA A 806 28.94 28.08 9.05
CA ALA A 806 28.78 26.73 9.59
C ALA A 806 27.73 26.72 10.73
N GLY A 807 26.80 25.75 10.71
CA GLY A 807 25.66 25.72 11.63
C GLY A 807 24.35 26.34 11.10
N PHE A 808 24.09 26.29 9.79
CA PHE A 808 22.82 26.74 9.21
C PHE A 808 21.66 25.81 9.61
N THR A 809 20.79 26.24 10.54
CA THR A 809 19.68 25.42 11.10
C THR A 809 18.28 25.80 10.62
N SER A 810 18.18 26.53 9.52
CA SER A 810 16.90 27.00 8.95
C SER A 810 16.53 26.28 7.66
N GLY A 811 16.90 25.00 7.53
CA GLY A 811 16.47 24.18 6.40
C GLY A 811 14.95 24.02 6.35
N GLU A 812 14.42 23.85 5.15
CA GLU A 812 13.00 23.55 4.98
C GLU A 812 12.64 22.15 5.49
N ILE A 813 11.36 21.93 5.78
CA ILE A 813 10.85 20.69 6.35
C ILE A 813 10.11 19.88 5.28
N PHE A 814 10.46 18.59 5.14
CA PHE A 814 9.62 17.61 4.47
C PHE A 814 8.62 16.99 5.44
N SER A 815 7.33 17.07 5.11
CA SER A 815 6.30 16.29 5.76
C SER A 815 6.25 14.90 5.13
N ILE A 816 6.32 13.84 5.92
CA ILE A 816 6.29 12.45 5.46
C ILE A 816 4.90 11.87 5.72
N ALA A 817 4.24 11.35 4.67
CA ALA A 817 2.92 10.74 4.74
C ALA A 817 2.94 9.35 4.10
N LYS A 818 3.02 8.30 4.95
CA LYS A 818 2.99 6.90 4.49
C LYS A 818 1.57 6.34 4.49
N THR A 819 1.20 5.63 3.43
CA THR A 819 -0.10 4.94 3.29
C THR A 819 -0.08 3.58 3.98
N THR A 820 -1.24 3.15 4.49
CA THR A 820 -1.37 1.87 5.20
C THR A 820 -1.36 0.69 4.24
N VAL A 821 -0.57 -0.33 4.56
CA VAL A 821 -0.55 -1.62 3.86
C VAL A 821 -1.28 -2.69 4.68
N ASP A 822 -1.73 -3.76 4.02
CA ASP A 822 -2.41 -4.88 4.68
C ASP A 822 -1.40 -5.78 5.43
N PHE A 823 -0.93 -5.28 6.58
CA PHE A 823 0.04 -5.91 7.47
C PHE A 823 -0.54 -6.10 8.87
N ALA A 824 -0.21 -7.21 9.53
CA ALA A 824 -0.87 -7.65 10.77
C ALA A 824 -0.74 -6.64 11.92
N ALA A 825 -1.84 -6.47 12.67
CA ALA A 825 -1.87 -5.55 13.81
C ALA A 825 -1.20 -6.18 15.06
N PRO A 826 -0.37 -5.44 15.81
CA PRO A 826 0.13 -5.87 17.12
C PRO A 826 -1.01 -6.06 18.13
N ASN A 827 -0.84 -6.99 19.08
CA ASN A 827 -1.73 -7.14 20.21
C ASN A 827 -1.12 -6.50 21.46
N ILE A 828 -1.80 -5.51 22.07
CA ILE A 828 -1.33 -4.90 23.32
C ILE A 828 -1.51 -5.89 24.47
N THR A 829 -0.42 -6.21 25.16
CA THR A 829 -0.33 -7.21 26.23
C THR A 829 -0.26 -6.61 27.63
N GLU A 830 0.23 -5.37 27.76
CA GLU A 830 0.27 -4.61 29.02
C GLU A 830 -0.11 -3.14 28.78
N PRO A 831 -0.72 -2.45 29.77
CA PRO A 831 -1.17 -3.00 31.06
C PRO A 831 -2.41 -3.89 30.95
N ARG A 832 -2.48 -4.95 31.77
CA ARG A 832 -3.68 -5.80 31.94
C ARG A 832 -4.79 -5.18 32.78
N VAL A 833 -4.54 -4.01 33.36
CA VAL A 833 -5.49 -3.26 34.19
C VAL A 833 -5.99 -2.02 33.44
N LYS A 834 -7.23 -1.60 33.75
CA LYS A 834 -7.82 -0.37 33.20
C LYS A 834 -7.55 0.89 34.04
N LEU A 835 -7.06 0.71 35.27
CA LEU A 835 -6.77 1.77 36.23
C LEU A 835 -5.42 1.45 36.89
N THR A 836 -4.53 2.44 37.00
CA THR A 836 -3.18 2.28 37.56
C THR A 836 -2.76 3.48 38.40
N GLN A 837 -2.06 3.21 39.51
CA GLN A 837 -1.39 4.21 40.34
C GLN A 837 -0.04 4.69 39.80
N HIS A 838 0.48 4.03 38.75
CA HIS A 838 1.79 4.35 38.20
C HIS A 838 1.67 5.48 37.17
N SER A 839 2.31 6.62 37.43
CA SER A 839 2.39 7.76 36.52
C SER A 839 3.27 7.51 35.29
N SER A 840 3.96 6.36 35.21
CA SER A 840 4.69 5.92 34.02
C SER A 840 4.37 4.47 33.68
N PRO A 841 3.13 4.17 33.23
CA PRO A 841 2.73 2.81 32.93
C PRO A 841 3.53 2.24 31.75
N LEU A 842 3.92 0.98 31.85
CA LEU A 842 4.52 0.23 30.75
C LEU A 842 3.43 -0.23 29.78
N VAL A 843 3.52 0.19 28.53
CA VAL A 843 2.70 -0.31 27.43
C VAL A 843 3.54 -1.32 26.66
N ALA A 844 3.10 -2.57 26.55
CA ALA A 844 3.83 -3.62 25.83
C ALA A 844 2.92 -4.39 24.87
N TRP A 845 3.45 -4.89 23.76
CA TRP A 845 2.68 -5.57 22.72
C TRP A 845 3.41 -6.78 22.13
N SER A 846 2.67 -7.63 21.43
CA SER A 846 3.23 -8.78 20.71
C SER A 846 4.11 -8.34 19.56
N SER A 847 5.25 -9.01 19.36
CA SER A 847 6.04 -8.86 18.14
C SER A 847 5.24 -9.28 16.91
N VAL A 848 5.34 -8.53 15.82
CA VAL A 848 4.79 -8.88 14.51
C VAL A 848 5.91 -9.40 13.61
N TRP A 849 5.66 -10.49 12.89
CA TRP A 849 6.64 -11.08 11.96
C TRP A 849 7.07 -10.08 10.88
N ASP A 850 8.37 -9.99 10.59
CA ASP A 850 9.00 -9.02 9.68
C ASP A 850 8.80 -7.52 10.01
N ALA A 851 8.34 -7.20 11.23
CA ALA A 851 8.20 -5.82 11.64
C ALA A 851 9.57 -5.15 11.92
N GLN A 852 9.79 -3.99 11.31
CA GLN A 852 11.05 -3.22 11.46
C GLN A 852 10.99 -2.15 12.55
N ALA A 853 9.78 -1.74 12.93
CA ALA A 853 9.46 -0.71 13.91
C ALA A 853 7.98 -0.76 14.31
N TYR A 854 7.64 -0.04 15.38
CA TYR A 854 6.28 0.14 15.89
C TYR A 854 6.01 1.60 16.18
N GLU A 855 4.79 2.06 15.92
CA GLU A 855 4.32 3.39 16.28
C GLU A 855 3.21 3.30 17.33
N VAL A 856 3.38 4.04 18.43
CA VAL A 856 2.51 4.06 19.61
C VAL A 856 1.83 5.42 19.69
N PHE A 857 0.50 5.41 19.68
CA PHE A 857 -0.33 6.61 19.85
C PHE A 857 -0.98 6.56 21.23
N ILE A 858 -0.89 7.67 21.96
CA ILE A 858 -1.53 7.90 23.26
C ILE A 858 -2.33 9.19 23.16
N ALA A 859 -3.63 9.15 23.41
CA ALA A 859 -4.53 10.29 23.30
C ALA A 859 -5.45 10.44 24.52
N ARG A 860 -6.05 11.62 24.68
CA ARG A 860 -7.10 11.88 25.69
C ARG A 860 -8.50 11.47 25.24
N ASP A 861 -8.68 11.17 23.96
CA ASP A 861 -9.98 10.91 23.32
C ASP A 861 -9.93 9.66 22.41
N ALA A 862 -11.08 9.03 22.20
CA ALA A 862 -11.19 7.76 21.49
C ALA A 862 -10.90 7.83 19.99
N ASN A 863 -11.08 9.02 19.39
CA ASN A 863 -10.79 9.29 17.98
C ASN A 863 -9.35 9.76 17.76
N PHE A 864 -8.51 9.83 18.80
CA PHE A 864 -7.10 10.22 18.73
C PHE A 864 -6.88 11.62 18.13
N ALA A 865 -7.81 12.56 18.36
CA ALA A 865 -7.68 13.96 17.95
C ALA A 865 -6.88 14.80 18.96
N GLN A 866 -6.87 14.43 20.24
CA GLN A 866 -6.09 15.03 21.32
C GLN A 866 -4.92 14.12 21.70
N LEU A 867 -3.93 14.03 20.80
CA LEU A 867 -2.72 13.26 21.04
C LEU A 867 -1.91 13.85 22.20
N VAL A 868 -1.53 12.97 23.11
CA VAL A 868 -0.63 13.23 24.23
C VAL A 868 0.79 12.85 23.83
N SER A 869 0.93 11.73 23.12
CA SER A 869 2.20 11.24 22.61
C SER A 869 1.97 10.42 21.34
N ALA A 870 2.85 10.59 20.36
CA ALA A 870 2.97 9.73 19.20
C ALA A 870 4.46 9.44 19.03
N GLN A 871 4.86 8.18 19.13
CA GLN A 871 6.27 7.80 19.12
C GLN A 871 6.50 6.55 18.29
N ILE A 872 7.67 6.47 17.66
CA ILE A 872 8.09 5.29 16.91
C ILE A 872 9.29 4.67 17.61
N THR A 873 9.26 3.35 17.78
CA THR A 873 10.28 2.57 18.49
C THR A 873 10.50 1.23 17.82
N THR A 874 11.70 0.67 17.95
CA THR A 874 12.02 -0.71 17.52
C THR A 874 11.73 -1.74 18.61
N ASN A 875 11.50 -1.28 19.85
CA ASN A 875 11.17 -2.15 20.97
C ASN A 875 9.68 -2.56 20.93
N THR A 876 9.33 -3.63 21.61
CA THR A 876 7.94 -4.09 21.78
C THR A 876 7.29 -3.55 23.06
N SER A 877 7.87 -2.51 23.65
CA SER A 877 7.36 -1.85 24.84
C SER A 877 7.80 -0.40 24.94
N LEU A 878 6.96 0.43 25.57
CA LEU A 878 7.21 1.85 25.84
C LEU A 878 6.73 2.21 27.24
N ALA A 879 7.59 2.83 28.04
CA ALA A 879 7.22 3.48 29.30
C ALA A 879 7.09 4.99 29.06
N GLN A 880 5.92 5.56 29.34
CA GLN A 880 5.64 6.96 29.09
C GLN A 880 5.12 7.62 30.37
N SER A 881 5.72 8.75 30.75
CA SER A 881 5.18 9.58 31.84
C SER A 881 3.86 10.22 31.40
N LEU A 882 2.80 9.99 32.18
CA LEU A 882 1.44 10.41 31.91
C LEU A 882 0.84 11.07 33.18
N PRO A 883 0.33 12.30 33.08
CA PRO A 883 -0.48 12.89 34.15
C PRO A 883 -1.72 12.06 34.50
N ASP A 884 -2.35 12.35 35.65
CA ASP A 884 -3.61 11.70 36.00
C ASP A 884 -4.71 11.96 34.93
N GLY A 885 -5.61 11.00 34.77
CA GLY A 885 -6.75 11.03 33.85
C GLY A 885 -6.82 9.82 32.90
N ALA A 886 -7.82 9.84 32.02
CA ALA A 886 -8.06 8.77 31.05
C ALA A 886 -7.24 8.94 29.77
N TYR A 887 -6.87 7.81 29.17
CA TYR A 887 -6.08 7.68 27.96
C TYR A 887 -6.58 6.57 27.05
N TYR A 888 -6.42 6.80 25.75
CA TYR A 888 -6.65 5.85 24.67
C TYR A 888 -5.32 5.56 23.99
N ILE A 889 -4.96 4.28 23.89
CA ILE A 889 -3.65 3.84 23.43
C ILE A 889 -3.84 2.85 22.27
N ARG A 890 -3.11 3.02 21.17
CA ARG A 890 -3.06 2.05 20.07
C ARG A 890 -1.65 1.95 19.50
N VAL A 891 -1.32 0.79 18.94
CA VAL A 891 0.01 0.51 18.38
C VAL A 891 -0.12 -0.09 16.98
N ARG A 892 0.74 0.28 16.03
CA ARG A 892 0.86 -0.41 14.73
C ARG A 892 2.30 -0.78 14.41
N ALA A 893 2.49 -1.80 13.59
CA ALA A 893 3.81 -2.25 13.12
C ALA A 893 4.11 -1.74 11.70
N TYR A 894 5.38 -1.67 11.33
CA TYR A 894 5.85 -1.33 9.99
C TYR A 894 6.53 -2.53 9.33
N ASN A 895 6.24 -2.77 8.05
CA ASN A 895 6.84 -3.86 7.29
C ASN A 895 8.32 -3.57 6.91
N LYS A 896 8.96 -4.50 6.18
CA LYS A 896 10.35 -4.36 5.71
C LYS A 896 10.61 -3.08 4.88
N ASP A 897 9.60 -2.60 4.15
CA ASP A 897 9.66 -1.43 3.29
C ASP A 897 9.21 -0.14 4.03
N LEU A 898 9.04 -0.23 5.35
CA LEU A 898 8.68 0.85 6.26
C LEU A 898 7.30 1.49 5.98
N TYR A 899 6.36 0.73 5.41
CA TYR A 899 4.95 1.10 5.33
C TYR A 899 4.17 0.66 6.60
N PRO A 900 3.27 1.50 7.12
CA PRO A 900 2.50 1.19 8.32
C PRO A 900 1.44 0.11 8.06
N GLY A 901 1.32 -0.85 8.97
CA GLY A 901 0.23 -1.81 9.05
C GLY A 901 -1.00 -1.29 9.79
N LYS A 902 -1.94 -2.18 10.09
CA LYS A 902 -3.16 -1.86 10.85
C LYS A 902 -2.83 -1.53 12.30
N PHE A 903 -3.59 -0.59 12.89
CA PHE A 903 -3.55 -0.35 14.34
C PHE A 903 -4.12 -1.54 15.11
N SER A 904 -3.56 -1.78 16.30
CA SER A 904 -4.11 -2.65 17.33
C SER A 904 -5.51 -2.21 17.72
N ALA A 905 -6.24 -3.09 18.40
CA ALA A 905 -7.38 -2.66 19.19
C ALA A 905 -6.96 -1.55 20.17
N THR A 906 -7.83 -0.57 20.37
CA THR A 906 -7.57 0.54 21.29
C THR A 906 -7.65 0.05 22.74
N LEU A 907 -6.56 0.23 23.49
CA LEU A 907 -6.51 0.07 24.94
C LEU A 907 -7.02 1.35 25.61
N THR A 908 -7.83 1.20 26.66
CA THR A 908 -8.21 2.31 27.55
C THR A 908 -7.52 2.16 28.91
N LEU A 909 -6.91 3.24 29.37
CA LEU A 909 -6.16 3.28 30.64
C LEU A 909 -6.46 4.58 31.38
N THR A 910 -6.80 4.50 32.66
CA THR A 910 -6.86 5.64 33.56
C THR A 910 -5.64 5.61 34.48
N VAL A 911 -4.90 6.72 34.52
CA VAL A 911 -3.82 6.95 35.48
C VAL A 911 -4.40 7.75 36.63
N ASP A 912 -4.22 7.26 37.84
CA ASP A 912 -4.61 7.93 39.07
C ASP A 912 -3.51 7.69 40.11
N SER A 913 -2.53 8.59 40.14
CA SER A 913 -1.40 8.55 41.06
C SER A 913 -1.64 9.33 42.35
N THR A 914 -2.85 9.88 42.53
CA THR A 914 -3.18 10.77 43.65
C THR A 914 -3.81 9.97 44.80
N PRO A 915 -3.17 9.91 45.99
CA PRO A 915 -3.77 9.21 47.12
C PRO A 915 -5.07 9.84 47.65
N PRO A 916 -6.00 9.02 48.17
CA PRO A 916 -7.21 9.54 48.80
C PRO A 916 -6.88 10.24 50.14
N PRO A 917 -7.76 11.12 50.66
CA PRO A 917 -7.54 11.77 51.94
C PRO A 917 -7.58 10.76 53.10
N ALA A 918 -6.82 11.03 54.17
CA ALA A 918 -6.78 10.18 55.36
C ALA A 918 -8.15 10.14 56.07
N PRO A 919 -8.66 8.97 56.48
CA PRO A 919 -9.91 8.88 57.24
C PRO A 919 -9.81 9.57 58.60
N ALA A 920 -10.86 10.27 59.02
CA ALA A 920 -10.93 10.85 60.36
C ALA A 920 -11.50 9.83 61.36
N PRO A 921 -10.82 9.56 62.50
CA PRO A 921 -11.37 8.75 63.59
C PRO A 921 -12.64 9.41 64.15
N VAL A 922 -13.74 8.68 64.26
CA VAL A 922 -15.04 9.20 64.75
C VAL A 922 -15.40 8.64 66.12
N SER A 923 -15.18 7.35 66.35
CA SER A 923 -15.43 6.71 67.64
C SER A 923 -14.53 5.48 67.80
N PRO A 924 -13.95 5.23 68.98
CA PRO A 924 -14.02 6.05 70.20
C PRO A 924 -13.36 7.41 70.01
N LEU A 925 -13.91 8.45 70.67
CA LEU A 925 -13.28 9.76 70.72
C LEU A 925 -11.97 9.68 71.51
N GLN A 926 -11.06 10.61 71.27
CA GLN A 926 -9.80 10.70 72.00
C GLN A 926 -10.06 10.72 73.52
N ASN A 927 -9.33 9.87 74.25
CA ASN A 927 -9.41 9.66 75.70
C ASN A 927 -10.75 9.06 76.20
N ALA A 928 -11.59 8.51 75.32
CA ALA A 928 -12.82 7.85 75.74
C ALA A 928 -12.55 6.57 76.54
N THR A 929 -13.46 6.23 77.45
CA THR A 929 -13.48 4.91 78.12
C THR A 929 -14.41 3.96 77.36
N THR A 930 -13.96 2.74 77.08
CA THR A 930 -14.68 1.80 76.20
C THR A 930 -14.80 0.40 76.80
N PRO A 931 -15.78 -0.44 76.39
CA PRO A 931 -15.81 -1.85 76.79
C PRO A 931 -14.60 -2.61 76.24
N LYS A 932 -14.30 -3.81 76.74
CA LYS A 932 -13.15 -4.63 76.27
C LYS A 932 -13.12 -4.95 74.76
N ARG A 933 -14.22 -4.74 74.06
CA ARG A 933 -14.36 -5.05 72.62
C ARG A 933 -15.00 -3.87 71.89
N PRO A 934 -14.34 -2.70 71.85
CA PRO A 934 -14.91 -1.50 71.26
C PRO A 934 -15.15 -1.67 69.76
N TRP A 935 -16.18 -0.97 69.28
CA TRP A 935 -16.37 -0.66 67.87
C TRP A 935 -15.55 0.58 67.54
N LEU A 936 -14.72 0.47 66.50
CA LEU A 936 -13.99 1.58 65.92
C LEU A 936 -14.73 2.04 64.67
N LYS A 937 -14.96 3.35 64.53
CA LYS A 937 -15.68 3.98 63.43
C LYS A 937 -14.93 5.21 62.94
N TRP A 938 -14.85 5.41 61.63
CA TRP A 938 -14.19 6.54 60.98
C TRP A 938 -15.03 7.13 59.85
N SER A 939 -14.62 8.30 59.33
CA SER A 939 -15.28 8.94 58.19
C SER A 939 -15.10 8.12 56.92
N THR A 940 -16.11 8.10 56.05
CA THR A 940 -15.98 7.51 54.71
C THR A 940 -15.12 8.40 53.82
N VAL A 941 -14.27 7.79 53.01
CA VAL A 941 -13.45 8.47 51.99
C VAL A 941 -14.04 8.26 50.60
N SER A 942 -14.03 9.30 49.78
CA SER A 942 -14.54 9.27 48.39
C SER A 942 -13.53 8.57 47.47
N GLY A 943 -14.01 7.75 46.52
CA GLY A 943 -13.18 6.85 45.72
C GLY A 943 -12.90 5.54 46.48
N GLY A 944 -13.29 4.39 45.92
CA GLY A 944 -13.55 3.13 46.65
C GLY A 944 -12.49 2.73 47.68
N ALA A 945 -12.87 2.73 48.97
CA ALA A 945 -11.92 2.79 50.09
C ALA A 945 -11.86 1.47 50.88
N GLU A 946 -10.94 0.60 50.51
CA GLU A 946 -10.47 -0.42 51.46
C GLU A 946 -9.70 0.28 52.58
N TYR A 947 -10.06 0.02 53.83
CA TYR A 947 -9.37 0.61 54.98
C TYR A 947 -8.41 -0.39 55.58
N GLN A 948 -7.25 0.09 56.00
CA GLN A 948 -6.33 -0.62 56.88
C GLN A 948 -6.33 0.05 58.26
N LEU A 949 -6.47 -0.76 59.30
CA LEU A 949 -6.50 -0.35 60.70
C LEU A 949 -5.37 -1.00 61.47
N GLU A 950 -4.81 -0.24 62.43
CA GLU A 950 -3.99 -0.77 63.51
C GLU A 950 -4.49 -0.24 64.86
N VAL A 951 -4.51 -1.12 65.87
CA VAL A 951 -4.72 -0.79 67.29
C VAL A 951 -3.53 -1.34 68.06
N ASP A 952 -2.89 -0.49 68.85
CA ASP A 952 -1.70 -0.81 69.63
C ASP A 952 -1.81 -0.27 71.06
N ASN A 953 -1.16 -0.89 72.04
CA ASN A 953 -1.02 -0.36 73.40
C ASN A 953 0.12 0.66 73.52
N ASN A 954 0.94 0.81 72.48
CA ASN A 954 1.94 1.86 72.33
C ASN A 954 1.54 2.87 71.25
N ALA A 955 2.02 4.10 71.36
CA ALA A 955 1.65 5.17 70.44
C ALA A 955 2.42 5.13 69.10
N ASP A 956 3.48 4.31 69.00
CA ASP A 956 4.32 4.17 67.81
C ASP A 956 3.89 3.03 66.88
N PHE A 957 2.92 2.21 67.30
CA PHE A 957 2.38 1.07 66.56
C PHE A 957 3.43 -0.01 66.26
N SER A 958 4.42 -0.16 67.13
CA SER A 958 5.51 -1.12 66.96
C SER A 958 5.10 -2.58 67.26
N SER A 959 3.98 -2.81 67.95
CA SER A 959 3.48 -4.14 68.31
C SER A 959 1.95 -4.29 68.24
N PRO A 960 1.27 -4.00 67.11
CA PRO A 960 -0.17 -3.78 67.15
C PRO A 960 -0.94 -5.02 67.57
N GLU A 961 -1.72 -4.91 68.66
CA GLU A 961 -2.56 -6.02 69.12
C GLU A 961 -3.64 -6.36 68.12
N PHE A 962 -4.08 -5.43 67.29
CA PHE A 962 -5.11 -5.69 66.30
C PHE A 962 -4.80 -4.98 64.98
N LYS A 963 -4.73 -5.77 63.90
CA LYS A 963 -4.63 -5.28 62.53
C LYS A 963 -5.78 -5.86 61.71
N ALA A 964 -6.36 -5.04 60.84
CA ALA A 964 -7.42 -5.50 59.96
C ALA A 964 -7.50 -4.68 58.68
N THR A 965 -8.02 -5.30 57.62
CA THR A 965 -8.51 -4.60 56.43
C THR A 965 -10.02 -4.79 56.29
N THR A 966 -10.73 -3.78 55.80
CA THR A 966 -12.20 -3.82 55.65
C THR A 966 -12.69 -2.81 54.62
N HIS A 967 -13.80 -3.08 53.94
CA HIS A 967 -14.49 -2.10 53.08
C HIS A 967 -15.59 -1.32 53.83
N LYS A 968 -15.85 -1.66 55.10
CA LYS A 968 -16.78 -0.92 55.96
C LYS A 968 -16.00 0.15 56.72
N ASN A 969 -16.64 1.29 56.98
CA ASN A 969 -16.05 2.36 57.81
C ASN A 969 -16.17 2.12 59.32
N THR A 970 -16.37 0.87 59.72
CA THR A 970 -16.48 0.43 61.09
C THR A 970 -15.98 -0.99 61.24
N ILE A 971 -15.34 -1.29 62.37
CA ILE A 971 -14.92 -2.64 62.71
C ILE A 971 -14.90 -2.82 64.22
N GLN A 972 -15.25 -4.02 64.67
CA GLN A 972 -15.12 -4.39 66.06
C GLN A 972 -13.76 -5.03 66.30
N THR A 973 -13.07 -4.55 67.33
CA THR A 973 -11.77 -5.11 67.76
C THR A 973 -11.90 -6.56 68.26
N LYS A 974 -10.75 -7.21 68.45
CA LYS A 974 -10.65 -8.38 69.34
C LYS A 974 -10.88 -7.95 70.81
N VAL A 975 -10.97 -8.92 71.72
CA VAL A 975 -11.01 -8.60 73.16
C VAL A 975 -9.65 -8.01 73.58
N LEU A 976 -9.68 -6.79 74.09
CA LEU A 976 -8.51 -6.04 74.57
C LEU A 976 -8.32 -6.21 76.08
N THR A 977 -7.07 -6.12 76.52
CA THR A 977 -6.69 -6.22 77.95
C THR A 977 -7.23 -5.03 78.72
N LYS A 978 -7.78 -5.28 79.92
CA LYS A 978 -8.29 -4.24 80.83
C LYS A 978 -7.17 -3.37 81.39
N LYS A 979 -7.55 -2.23 81.97
CA LYS A 979 -6.67 -1.24 82.59
C LYS A 979 -5.54 -0.77 81.67
N THR A 980 -5.79 -0.71 80.36
CA THR A 980 -4.78 -0.42 79.34
C THR A 980 -5.29 0.70 78.43
N ILE A 981 -4.41 1.63 78.06
CA ILE A 981 -4.66 2.64 77.03
C ILE A 981 -4.26 2.04 75.68
N TYR A 982 -5.12 2.17 74.69
CA TYR A 982 -4.84 1.77 73.32
C TYR A 982 -4.91 2.98 72.39
N TYR A 983 -4.05 2.97 71.39
CA TYR A 983 -3.98 3.92 70.28
C TYR A 983 -4.43 3.22 69.02
N TRP A 984 -5.14 3.93 68.15
CA TRP A 984 -5.57 3.38 66.88
C TRP A 984 -5.44 4.40 65.75
N ARG A 985 -5.13 3.89 64.55
CA ARG A 985 -4.98 4.66 63.32
C ARG A 985 -5.55 3.90 62.12
N ILE A 986 -6.02 4.64 61.13
CA ILE A 986 -6.66 4.10 59.93
C ILE A 986 -6.12 4.80 58.69
N ARG A 987 -5.92 4.09 57.59
CA ARG A 987 -5.69 4.66 56.26
C ARG A 987 -6.60 4.02 55.23
N ALA A 988 -6.91 4.74 54.15
CA ALA A 988 -7.72 4.26 53.05
C ALA A 988 -6.84 3.91 51.84
N LYS A 989 -7.27 2.94 51.04
CA LYS A 989 -6.75 2.62 49.72
C LYS A 989 -7.85 2.87 48.70
N ASP A 990 -7.56 3.66 47.67
CA ASP A 990 -8.52 3.86 46.58
C ASP A 990 -8.55 2.67 45.61
N ALA A 991 -9.35 2.79 44.54
CA ALA A 991 -9.51 1.77 43.51
C ALA A 991 -8.28 1.63 42.59
N ALA A 992 -7.44 2.65 42.47
CA ALA A 992 -6.19 2.62 41.69
C ALA A 992 -5.04 1.96 42.48
N GLY A 993 -5.19 1.91 43.79
CA GLY A 993 -4.34 1.24 44.75
C GLY A 993 -3.57 2.19 45.67
N ASN A 994 -3.77 3.51 45.57
CA ASN A 994 -3.04 4.49 46.35
C ASN A 994 -3.47 4.45 47.81
N TRP A 995 -2.51 4.35 48.72
CA TRP A 995 -2.77 4.45 50.16
C TRP A 995 -2.70 5.91 50.62
N SER A 996 -3.73 6.36 51.33
CA SER A 996 -3.70 7.61 52.07
C SER A 996 -2.58 7.59 53.12
N ALA A 997 -2.21 8.78 53.61
CA ALA A 997 -1.53 8.88 54.89
C ALA A 997 -2.37 8.20 56.00
N TRP A 998 -1.70 7.75 57.07
CA TRP A 998 -2.40 7.34 58.27
C TRP A 998 -3.17 8.51 58.87
N SER A 999 -4.34 8.22 59.43
CA SER A 999 -5.12 9.17 60.22
C SER A 999 -4.30 9.74 61.37
N ILE A 1000 -4.78 10.83 61.95
CA ILE A 1000 -4.37 11.19 63.30
C ILE A 1000 -4.59 9.99 64.24
N VAL A 1001 -3.66 9.80 65.17
CA VAL A 1001 -3.73 8.73 66.16
C VAL A 1001 -4.79 9.10 67.20
N SER A 1002 -5.75 8.22 67.43
CA SER A 1002 -6.77 8.39 68.48
C SER A 1002 -6.53 7.39 69.61
N GLY A 1003 -6.64 7.82 70.87
CA GLY A 1003 -6.44 6.98 72.05
C GLY A 1003 -7.73 6.72 72.82
N PHE A 1004 -7.89 5.53 73.41
CA PHE A 1004 -8.98 5.21 74.34
C PHE A 1004 -8.52 4.27 75.47
N TYR A 1005 -9.24 4.28 76.59
CA TYR A 1005 -8.95 3.46 77.76
C TYR A 1005 -9.96 2.32 77.93
N VAL A 1006 -9.47 1.11 78.20
CA VAL A 1006 -10.32 -0.04 78.55
C VAL A 1006 -10.23 -0.25 80.07
N PRO A 1007 -11.31 -0.09 80.85
CA PRO A 1007 -11.30 -0.14 82.32
C PRO A 1007 -11.22 -1.55 82.92
#